data_AF-A0A7C2BNY4-F1
#
_entry.id   AF-A0A7C2BNY4-F1
#
_cell.length_a   1.000
_cell.length_b   1.000
_cell.length_c   1.000
_cell.angle_alpha   90.00
_cell.angle_beta   90.00
_cell.angle_gamma   90.00
#
_symmetry.space_group_name_H-M   'P 1'
#
loop_
_entity.id
_entity.type
_entity.pdbx_description
1 polymer ?
#
loop_
_entity_poly.entity_id
_entity_poly.type
_entity_poly.pdbx_seq_one_letter_code
_entity_poly.pdbx_strand_id
1 'polypeptide(L)'
;MRKSRCPPASSPAPTPWPRSWNPDPTGAPTRTPPRSSDAPRAGSSTRKWPAQPCTSSDRPNAHDRASDPPAQLDRRRARPVRGRRRRQPARAGRRSRRPGPAGRRVPRQPVRPHGPRTQRLGGHPGAPRPDRVGAGRSLEDPVATRTVDTRPLTLEERTRQALAPGGPISRVLPAFQPRPHQVRAATAIARALQEDRTVLIELPTGGGKSLSALVPLALHLRDGSRDRALYSTATITLQEQLVRKDIPTVQAALGSPTAAVLKGMGRYLCLIKWTMFRDRAALLGQDAHLREFDRWVSSTRTADQAELLSAPPWWPEVAADHSDCLGPACSAAHACFALKARERARNAQLAISNHHLLLSYLRYRSAAVPDDAAIVVDEAHRLADIATEMLGSSFTSNSFPAIAQRAHGLAPSGNDPLHALIQKALAAHEQFCRTVRVRPGQEAQAVGPEVSRAAAALAVTIQTLIAAIRSRPWDVLKDRSGTSPNDRAAIVLRMLENYLADLTAVASPPAGTASWVEPRTGKNQVSLAFHAAPVDTGSVLGPRMFSGAGPRVLMSATLTAGGSFAYLRRRLGIRVADEIALPPVFDFRRQMRYYFPNPPLDPTTPDYTQKVTQELLALLRASRGRALVLFTSYLQLREVAEGLRGKVPYTLIVQDETTSAAAVELFREDVHSVMLATSRMWEGVDVPGEALSLLAVVRLPFEVPTHPLARARYDAARAAGENPFQTVVMPEAITRMRQGVGRLIRSATDRGVVAILDGRVLTKPYGRRLLAALPQAPTLKSLDEVARFLSPGGHR
;
A
#
# COMPACT_ATOMS: atom_id res chain seq x y z
N MET A 1 -55.47 33.06 -31.90
CA MET A 1 -55.00 34.44 -31.60
C MET A 1 -53.90 34.38 -30.53
N ARG A 2 -53.16 35.49 -30.31
CA ARG A 2 -52.27 35.86 -29.17
C ARG A 2 -51.79 34.69 -28.27
N LYS A 3 -50.53 34.25 -28.35
CA LYS A 3 -49.32 34.87 -27.72
C LYS A 3 -49.52 35.27 -26.24
N SER A 4 -48.98 34.44 -25.33
CA SER A 4 -48.51 34.82 -23.99
C SER A 4 -47.11 34.20 -23.79
N ARG A 5 -46.20 34.92 -23.13
CA ARG A 5 -44.80 34.48 -22.90
C ARG A 5 -44.64 34.01 -21.45
N CYS A 6 -43.94 32.90 -21.23
CA CYS A 6 -43.32 32.61 -19.93
C CYS A 6 -41.84 33.02 -19.96
N PRO A 7 -41.32 33.74 -18.93
CA PRO A 7 -39.90 34.02 -18.78
C PRO A 7 -39.13 32.80 -18.21
N PRO A 8 -37.78 32.78 -18.32
CA PRO A 8 -36.96 31.65 -17.86
C PRO A 8 -36.73 31.65 -16.34
N ALA A 9 -36.50 30.46 -15.77
CA ALA A 9 -36.03 30.30 -14.40
C ALA A 9 -34.53 30.62 -14.28
N SER A 10 -34.15 31.40 -13.27
CA SER A 10 -32.78 31.85 -13.00
C SER A 10 -32.07 31.00 -11.93
N SER A 11 -30.74 30.94 -12.02
CA SER A 11 -29.89 30.23 -11.05
C SER A 11 -29.87 30.93 -9.68
N PRO A 12 -29.88 30.18 -8.56
CA PRO A 12 -29.67 30.76 -7.23
C PRO A 12 -28.18 31.06 -6.98
N ALA A 13 -27.87 32.29 -6.58
CA ALA A 13 -26.58 32.70 -6.03
C ALA A 13 -26.60 32.63 -4.48
N PRO A 14 -25.46 32.44 -3.80
CA PRO A 14 -25.42 32.22 -2.35
C PRO A 14 -25.64 33.50 -1.53
N THR A 15 -26.28 33.36 -0.36
CA THR A 15 -26.50 34.41 0.63
C THR A 15 -25.26 34.69 1.50
N PRO A 16 -25.12 35.91 2.08
CA PRO A 16 -23.89 36.39 2.70
C PRO A 16 -23.75 36.05 4.20
N TRP A 17 -22.52 36.17 4.71
CA TRP A 17 -22.19 36.15 6.14
C TRP A 17 -22.19 37.57 6.74
N PRO A 18 -22.57 37.75 8.02
CA PRO A 18 -22.58 39.06 8.69
C PRO A 18 -21.18 39.52 9.14
N ARG A 19 -21.00 40.84 9.29
CA ARG A 19 -19.79 41.49 9.85
C ARG A 19 -20.12 42.30 11.10
N SER A 20 -19.30 42.15 12.14
CA SER A 20 -18.80 43.16 13.10
C SER A 20 -17.99 42.38 14.16
N TRP A 21 -16.99 42.91 14.86
CA TRP A 21 -16.69 44.30 15.25
C TRP A 21 -15.28 44.77 14.83
N ASN A 22 -15.04 46.08 14.94
CA ASN A 22 -13.73 46.74 14.98
C ASN A 22 -13.74 47.74 16.16
N PRO A 23 -12.57 48.16 16.70
CA PRO A 23 -12.25 49.59 16.60
C PRO A 23 -10.77 49.88 16.29
N ASP A 24 -10.52 51.10 15.81
CA ASP A 24 -9.23 51.60 15.30
C ASP A 24 -8.32 52.27 16.37
N PRO A 25 -7.03 52.53 16.06
CA PRO A 25 -6.02 52.98 17.04
C PRO A 25 -5.72 54.49 17.02
N THR A 26 -5.28 55.03 18.17
CA THR A 26 -4.38 56.21 18.28
C THR A 26 -3.59 56.15 19.60
N GLY A 27 -2.40 56.78 19.65
CA GLY A 27 -1.71 57.07 20.94
C GLY A 27 -0.19 56.77 21.02
N ALA A 28 0.62 57.80 20.80
CA ALA A 28 1.95 57.99 21.43
C ALA A 28 1.79 59.19 22.42
N PRO A 29 2.67 59.47 23.43
CA PRO A 29 4.13 59.62 23.23
C PRO A 29 5.10 59.47 24.46
N THR A 30 6.41 59.70 24.19
CA THR A 30 7.47 60.33 25.04
C THR A 30 8.20 59.66 26.25
N ARG A 31 9.53 59.87 26.22
CA ARG A 31 10.48 60.28 27.31
C ARG A 31 11.25 59.25 28.21
N THR A 32 12.39 58.81 27.65
CA THR A 32 13.79 58.90 28.16
C THR A 32 14.33 58.10 29.38
N PRO A 33 15.61 57.63 29.34
CA PRO A 33 16.21 56.66 30.30
C PRO A 33 17.32 57.24 31.21
N PRO A 34 17.87 56.41 32.11
CA PRO A 34 19.33 56.13 32.11
C PRO A 34 19.63 54.62 32.36
N ARG A 35 20.86 54.05 32.46
CA ARG A 35 22.26 54.55 32.42
C ARG A 35 23.25 53.45 31.91
N SER A 36 24.54 53.65 32.20
CA SER A 36 25.73 52.76 32.19
C SER A 36 25.56 51.35 32.81
N SER A 37 26.37 50.33 32.48
CA SER A 37 27.45 50.14 31.48
C SER A 37 27.71 48.61 31.31
N ASP A 38 28.78 48.00 30.74
CA ASP A 38 30.13 48.45 30.31
C ASP A 38 30.74 47.53 29.22
N ALA A 39 32.01 47.75 28.83
CA ALA A 39 32.74 47.01 27.78
C ALA A 39 34.23 46.74 28.14
N PRO A 40 34.99 45.98 27.32
CA PRO A 40 35.94 46.67 26.44
C PRO A 40 36.19 46.03 25.03
N ARG A 41 37.08 46.70 24.30
CA ARG A 41 37.57 46.50 22.91
C ARG A 41 38.42 45.20 22.77
N ALA A 42 38.85 44.72 21.59
CA ALA A 42 39.02 45.33 20.25
C ALA A 42 38.72 44.28 19.13
N GLY A 43 39.04 44.45 17.83
CA GLY A 43 39.87 45.42 17.10
C GLY A 43 39.75 45.27 15.57
N SER A 44 40.78 45.60 14.78
CA SER A 44 40.73 45.57 13.30
C SER A 44 42.08 45.29 12.61
N SER A 45 42.06 44.76 11.37
CA SER A 45 42.85 45.25 10.21
C SER A 45 42.68 44.34 8.96
N THR A 46 43.42 44.64 7.88
CA THR A 46 43.16 44.22 6.49
C THR A 46 44.37 43.56 5.82
N ARG A 47 44.17 42.67 4.81
CA ARG A 47 44.85 42.59 3.49
C ARG A 47 45.23 41.18 2.96
N LYS A 48 44.96 41.01 1.64
CA LYS A 48 45.74 40.33 0.56
C LYS A 48 46.22 38.86 0.67
N TRP A 49 45.67 38.01 -0.21
CA TRP A 49 46.32 37.27 -1.32
C TRP A 49 47.87 37.21 -1.38
N PRO A 50 48.47 36.05 -1.73
CA PRO A 50 48.69 35.68 -3.15
C PRO A 50 48.30 34.22 -3.52
N ALA A 51 48.79 33.69 -4.65
CA ALA A 51 48.31 32.46 -5.32
C ALA A 51 49.44 31.65 -6.02
N GLN A 52 49.05 30.54 -6.70
CA GLN A 52 49.84 29.73 -7.65
C GLN A 52 50.97 28.84 -7.05
N PRO A 53 51.59 27.88 -7.79
CA PRO A 53 51.69 27.71 -9.25
C PRO A 53 51.20 26.37 -9.85
N CYS A 54 51.49 26.16 -11.15
CA CYS A 54 51.24 24.95 -11.92
C CYS A 54 52.48 24.54 -12.73
N THR A 55 52.73 23.24 -12.87
CA THR A 55 53.63 22.55 -13.83
C THR A 55 52.97 21.18 -14.13
N SER A 56 52.81 20.68 -15.37
CA SER A 56 53.82 20.21 -16.35
C SER A 56 54.76 19.14 -15.77
N SER A 57 54.96 17.96 -16.37
CA SER A 57 54.45 17.41 -17.64
C SER A 57 54.53 15.86 -17.68
N ASP A 58 54.39 15.28 -18.88
CA ASP A 58 54.96 14.00 -19.35
C ASP A 58 54.02 12.80 -19.66
N ARG A 59 54.21 12.29 -20.88
CA ARG A 59 53.98 10.90 -21.35
C ARG A 59 55.34 10.42 -21.91
N PRO A 60 55.56 9.11 -22.05
CA PRO A 60 55.45 8.59 -23.42
C PRO A 60 54.94 7.14 -23.56
N ASN A 61 54.44 6.87 -24.78
CA ASN A 61 54.34 5.58 -25.48
C ASN A 61 53.43 4.46 -24.96
N ALA A 62 53.10 3.60 -25.92
CA ALA A 62 52.28 2.39 -25.81
C ALA A 62 52.99 1.26 -26.57
N HIS A 63 52.52 0.01 -26.42
CA HIS A 63 52.42 -0.97 -27.50
C HIS A 63 51.51 -2.15 -27.08
N ASP A 64 50.71 -2.65 -28.03
CA ASP A 64 50.12 -3.98 -28.24
C ASP A 64 49.96 -4.95 -27.02
N ARG A 65 48.82 -5.63 -26.83
CA ARG A 65 48.21 -6.59 -27.78
C ARG A 65 46.72 -6.84 -27.53
N ALA A 66 46.07 -7.49 -28.49
CA ALA A 66 44.64 -7.85 -28.46
C ALA A 66 44.33 -9.10 -27.62
N SER A 67 43.06 -9.20 -27.17
CA SER A 67 42.43 -10.40 -26.59
C SER A 67 40.94 -10.42 -26.95
N ASP A 68 40.53 -11.30 -27.87
CA ASP A 68 39.12 -11.50 -28.24
C ASP A 68 38.32 -12.28 -27.18
N PRO A 69 36.99 -12.10 -27.10
CA PRO A 69 36.12 -12.96 -26.32
C PRO A 69 35.93 -14.34 -26.99
N PRO A 70 35.88 -15.46 -26.24
CA PRO A 70 35.80 -16.80 -26.81
C PRO A 70 34.42 -17.10 -27.40
N ALA A 71 34.40 -17.67 -28.60
CA ALA A 71 33.19 -18.08 -29.31
C ALA A 71 32.95 -19.60 -29.26
N GLN A 72 31.67 -19.97 -29.13
CA GLN A 72 31.02 -21.21 -29.59
C GLN A 72 31.62 -22.58 -29.24
N LEU A 73 30.80 -23.39 -28.57
CA LEU A 73 30.76 -24.85 -28.78
C LEU A 73 29.31 -25.28 -29.13
N ASP A 74 29.01 -25.35 -30.43
CA ASP A 74 27.83 -26.05 -30.96
C ASP A 74 28.30 -27.32 -31.70
N ARG A 75 27.75 -28.48 -31.33
CA ARG A 75 27.81 -29.69 -32.16
C ARG A 75 26.54 -30.56 -32.10
N ARG A 76 25.64 -30.32 -33.06
CA ARG A 76 24.90 -31.34 -33.84
C ARG A 76 23.80 -32.11 -33.05
N ARG A 77 22.67 -32.55 -33.64
CA ARG A 77 22.44 -33.02 -35.02
C ARG A 77 21.03 -32.66 -35.52
N ALA A 78 20.90 -32.43 -36.83
CA ALA A 78 19.61 -32.38 -37.51
C ALA A 78 19.22 -33.74 -38.13
N ARG A 79 17.92 -33.99 -38.28
CA ARG A 79 17.35 -35.00 -39.20
C ARG A 79 16.03 -34.47 -39.79
N PRO A 80 15.93 -34.21 -41.10
CA PRO A 80 14.69 -33.79 -41.76
C PRO A 80 13.97 -34.97 -42.41
N VAL A 81 12.62 -34.97 -42.39
CA VAL A 81 11.79 -35.87 -43.22
C VAL A 81 10.62 -35.08 -43.82
N ARG A 82 10.30 -35.39 -45.08
CA ARG A 82 9.18 -34.84 -45.88
C ARG A 82 7.85 -35.41 -45.34
N GLY A 83 6.66 -34.81 -45.49
CA GLY A 83 6.19 -33.69 -46.30
C GLY A 83 4.78 -34.00 -46.85
N ARG A 84 4.09 -33.03 -47.48
CA ARG A 84 2.68 -33.09 -47.96
C ARG A 84 1.64 -32.99 -46.80
N ARG A 85 0.40 -32.50 -47.00
CA ARG A 85 -0.32 -32.08 -48.24
C ARG A 85 -1.28 -30.90 -47.96
N ARG A 86 -1.59 -30.10 -48.98
CA ARG A 86 -2.61 -29.02 -48.93
C ARG A 86 -4.03 -29.58 -48.70
N ARG A 87 -4.91 -28.84 -48.01
CA ARG A 87 -6.31 -28.60 -48.44
C ARG A 87 -7.01 -27.45 -47.70
N GLN A 88 -7.55 -26.53 -48.48
CA GLN A 88 -8.60 -25.53 -48.21
C GLN A 88 -9.36 -25.35 -49.55
N PRO A 89 -10.55 -24.73 -49.58
CA PRO A 89 -11.57 -24.57 -48.53
C PRO A 89 -12.94 -25.12 -49.01
N ALA A 90 -14.01 -24.96 -48.21
CA ALA A 90 -15.39 -25.09 -48.68
C ALA A 90 -16.28 -23.99 -48.08
N ARG A 91 -17.10 -23.34 -48.92
CA ARG A 91 -18.11 -22.34 -48.53
C ARG A 91 -19.52 -22.91 -48.73
N ALA A 92 -20.31 -23.01 -47.66
CA ALA A 92 -21.78 -22.98 -47.66
C ALA A 92 -22.26 -22.89 -46.20
N GLY A 93 -23.41 -22.32 -45.85
CA GLY A 93 -24.38 -21.57 -46.65
C GLY A 93 -25.42 -20.89 -45.74
N ARG A 94 -26.15 -19.88 -46.23
CA ARG A 94 -27.20 -19.20 -45.44
C ARG A 94 -28.37 -20.14 -45.13
N ARG A 95 -28.96 -20.02 -43.93
CA ARG A 95 -30.42 -20.04 -43.73
C ARG A 95 -30.80 -19.34 -42.43
N SER A 96 -32.05 -18.91 -42.35
CA SER A 96 -32.62 -18.06 -41.30
C SER A 96 -33.84 -18.71 -40.67
N ARG A 97 -34.19 -18.29 -39.43
CA ARG A 97 -35.55 -17.92 -39.00
C ARG A 97 -35.59 -17.53 -37.51
N ARG A 98 -36.47 -16.59 -37.16
CA ARG A 98 -37.04 -16.42 -35.79
C ARG A 98 -38.13 -17.50 -35.58
N PRO A 99 -38.58 -17.75 -34.34
CA PRO A 99 -39.87 -17.14 -33.97
C PRO A 99 -40.04 -16.78 -32.47
N GLY A 100 -41.19 -16.16 -32.19
CA GLY A 100 -41.85 -15.93 -30.91
C GLY A 100 -43.05 -15.00 -31.15
N PRO A 101 -43.89 -14.64 -30.15
CA PRO A 101 -44.07 -15.24 -28.82
C PRO A 101 -45.55 -15.50 -28.43
N ALA A 102 -45.79 -16.36 -27.42
CA ALA A 102 -47.05 -16.44 -26.63
C ALA A 102 -46.80 -17.27 -25.34
N GLY A 103 -47.51 -17.13 -24.22
CA GLY A 103 -48.54 -16.13 -23.84
C GLY A 103 -49.72 -16.73 -23.05
N ARG A 104 -49.85 -16.47 -21.73
CA ARG A 104 -51.08 -16.70 -20.93
C ARG A 104 -51.10 -15.90 -19.61
N ARG A 105 -52.27 -15.84 -18.95
CA ARG A 105 -52.67 -14.93 -17.84
C ARG A 105 -53.23 -15.75 -16.64
N VAL A 106 -52.93 -15.40 -15.38
CA VAL A 106 -53.77 -14.67 -14.37
C VAL A 106 -55.07 -15.42 -13.95
N PRO A 107 -55.29 -15.71 -12.64
CA PRO A 107 -56.08 -14.82 -11.75
C PRO A 107 -55.45 -14.49 -10.36
N ARG A 108 -56.20 -13.76 -9.51
CA ARG A 108 -55.82 -13.15 -8.21
C ARG A 108 -56.96 -13.28 -7.17
N GLN A 109 -56.71 -12.79 -5.94
CA GLN A 109 -57.68 -12.28 -4.92
C GLN A 109 -58.50 -13.32 -4.09
N PRO A 110 -59.14 -12.95 -2.94
CA PRO A 110 -59.01 -11.73 -2.10
C PRO A 110 -58.95 -11.90 -0.54
N VAL A 111 -58.37 -10.90 0.15
CA VAL A 111 -58.79 -10.19 1.41
C VAL A 111 -59.15 -10.93 2.75
N ARG A 112 -58.52 -10.44 3.85
CA ARG A 112 -58.89 -10.14 5.29
C ARG A 112 -60.30 -10.56 5.87
N PRO A 113 -60.61 -10.53 7.21
CA PRO A 113 -59.92 -9.81 8.32
C PRO A 113 -59.93 -10.43 9.76
N HIS A 114 -59.32 -9.69 10.72
CA HIS A 114 -59.54 -9.66 12.19
C HIS A 114 -59.38 -10.94 13.04
N GLY A 115 -59.23 -10.72 14.37
CA GLY A 115 -59.31 -11.73 15.43
C GLY A 115 -59.77 -11.06 16.74
N PRO A 116 -59.95 -11.78 17.85
CA PRO A 116 -60.21 -11.16 19.16
C PRO A 116 -59.23 -11.62 20.28
N ARG A 117 -59.62 -11.36 21.53
CA ARG A 117 -58.79 -11.24 22.74
C ARG A 117 -59.23 -12.23 23.84
N THR A 118 -58.32 -12.44 24.81
CA THR A 118 -58.57 -12.65 26.27
C THR A 118 -59.31 -13.87 26.86
N GLN A 119 -58.56 -14.57 27.73
CA GLN A 119 -58.86 -14.86 29.16
C GLN A 119 -59.78 -16.03 29.64
N ARG A 120 -59.10 -16.92 30.40
CA ARG A 120 -59.37 -17.40 31.79
C ARG A 120 -60.50 -18.40 32.10
N LEU A 121 -60.20 -19.19 33.15
CA LEU A 121 -61.03 -20.12 33.94
C LEU A 121 -61.51 -21.37 33.15
N GLY A 122 -61.64 -22.56 33.75
CA GLY A 122 -61.21 -23.00 35.10
C GLY A 122 -62.14 -24.09 35.66
N GLY A 123 -61.64 -25.30 35.95
CA GLY A 123 -62.47 -26.38 36.51
C GLY A 123 -61.77 -27.75 36.67
N HIS A 124 -61.46 -28.10 37.92
CA HIS A 124 -61.41 -29.48 38.43
C HIS A 124 -62.82 -29.85 38.98
N PRO A 125 -63.12 -31.08 39.48
CA PRO A 125 -62.26 -32.25 39.77
C PRO A 125 -62.78 -33.61 39.23
N GLY A 126 -62.05 -34.69 39.51
CA GLY A 126 -62.51 -36.09 39.31
C GLY A 126 -61.48 -37.13 39.76
N ALA A 127 -61.86 -37.98 40.73
CA ALA A 127 -61.09 -39.11 41.27
C ALA A 127 -61.72 -40.46 40.77
N PRO A 128 -61.20 -41.68 41.03
CA PRO A 128 -60.14 -42.08 41.98
C PRO A 128 -59.08 -43.07 41.43
N ARG A 129 -58.23 -43.61 42.33
CA ARG A 129 -57.28 -44.72 42.09
C ARG A 129 -57.97 -46.10 42.14
N PRO A 130 -57.28 -47.18 41.74
CA PRO A 130 -56.67 -48.03 42.78
C PRO A 130 -55.23 -48.52 42.52
N ASP A 131 -54.56 -48.88 43.62
CA ASP A 131 -53.61 -50.00 43.88
C ASP A 131 -53.45 -51.09 42.76
N ARG A 132 -52.32 -51.81 42.59
CA ARG A 132 -51.13 -52.07 43.46
C ARG A 132 -49.99 -52.78 42.68
N VAL A 133 -48.80 -52.89 43.30
CA VAL A 133 -47.61 -53.71 42.90
C VAL A 133 -46.90 -53.27 41.59
N GLY A 134 -45.57 -53.29 41.44
CA GLY A 134 -44.50 -53.50 42.43
C GLY A 134 -43.32 -54.36 41.95
N ALA A 135 -42.53 -53.90 40.96
CA ALA A 135 -41.27 -54.53 40.56
C ALA A 135 -40.32 -53.53 39.87
N GLY A 136 -39.00 -53.81 39.89
CA GLY A 136 -38.01 -53.23 38.97
C GLY A 136 -37.59 -51.77 39.18
N ARG A 137 -36.48 -51.53 39.88
CA ARG A 137 -35.70 -50.29 39.71
C ARG A 137 -34.66 -50.47 38.60
N SER A 138 -35.01 -50.10 37.37
CA SER A 138 -34.04 -49.78 36.31
C SER A 138 -33.98 -48.25 36.17
N LEU A 139 -32.81 -47.67 36.46
CA LEU A 139 -32.53 -46.26 36.22
C LEU A 139 -32.19 -46.06 34.74
N GLU A 140 -33.22 -46.07 33.89
CA GLU A 140 -33.11 -45.50 32.54
C GLU A 140 -33.34 -44.00 32.64
N ASP A 141 -32.28 -43.21 32.43
CA ASP A 141 -32.42 -41.76 32.23
C ASP A 141 -33.36 -41.52 31.05
N PRO A 142 -34.38 -40.64 31.18
CA PRO A 142 -35.26 -40.34 30.07
C PRO A 142 -34.45 -39.71 28.95
N VAL A 143 -34.28 -40.46 27.85
CA VAL A 143 -33.54 -40.01 26.66
C VAL A 143 -34.19 -38.74 26.14
N ALA A 144 -33.59 -37.60 26.50
CA ALA A 144 -34.12 -36.29 26.18
C ALA A 144 -34.17 -36.13 24.66
N THR A 145 -35.37 -36.28 24.10
CA THR A 145 -35.65 -36.14 22.67
C THR A 145 -35.28 -34.73 22.26
N ARG A 146 -34.07 -34.58 21.71
CA ARG A 146 -33.57 -33.31 21.19
C ARG A 146 -34.56 -32.77 20.17
N THR A 147 -35.34 -31.78 20.60
CA THR A 147 -36.14 -30.95 19.73
C THR A 147 -35.18 -30.30 18.73
N VAL A 148 -35.26 -30.75 17.48
CA VAL A 148 -34.42 -30.22 16.40
C VAL A 148 -34.86 -28.78 16.18
N ASP A 149 -34.00 -27.83 16.57
CA ASP A 149 -34.24 -26.40 16.40
C ASP A 149 -34.38 -26.09 14.90
N THR A 150 -35.61 -25.81 14.46
CA THR A 150 -35.98 -25.62 13.06
C THR A 150 -35.74 -24.18 12.57
N ARG A 151 -35.24 -23.27 13.42
CA ARG A 151 -34.99 -21.89 13.01
C ARG A 151 -33.85 -21.82 11.97
N PRO A 152 -33.88 -20.84 11.05
CA PRO A 152 -32.72 -20.55 10.22
C PRO A 152 -31.49 -20.20 11.06
N LEU A 153 -30.37 -20.86 10.77
CA LEU A 153 -29.09 -20.60 11.43
C LEU A 153 -28.59 -19.18 11.09
N THR A 154 -28.11 -18.45 12.10
CA THR A 154 -27.53 -17.11 11.94
C THR A 154 -26.28 -17.12 11.04
N LEU A 155 -25.80 -15.95 10.60
CA LEU A 155 -24.53 -15.89 9.85
C LEU A 155 -23.36 -16.36 10.73
N GLU A 156 -23.37 -16.05 12.02
CA GLU A 156 -22.41 -16.56 13.00
C GLU A 156 -22.39 -18.08 13.08
N GLU A 157 -23.57 -18.71 13.21
CA GLU A 157 -23.69 -20.17 13.33
C GLU A 157 -23.24 -20.88 12.05
N ARG A 158 -23.63 -20.37 10.87
CA ARG A 158 -23.20 -20.92 9.58
C ARG A 158 -21.71 -20.69 9.32
N THR A 159 -21.15 -19.58 9.77
CA THR A 159 -19.69 -19.31 9.74
C THR A 159 -18.93 -20.29 10.62
N ARG A 160 -19.44 -20.56 11.83
CA ARG A 160 -18.88 -21.53 12.78
C ARG A 160 -18.91 -22.95 12.22
N GLN A 161 -20.00 -23.35 11.58
CA GLN A 161 -20.12 -24.65 10.89
C GLN A 161 -19.21 -24.75 9.66
N ALA A 162 -19.07 -23.69 8.87
CA ALA A 162 -18.19 -23.66 7.70
C ALA A 162 -16.71 -23.90 8.06
N LEU A 163 -16.28 -23.40 9.22
CA LEU A 163 -14.94 -23.54 9.78
C LEU A 163 -14.79 -24.72 10.78
N ALA A 164 -15.80 -25.55 10.98
CA ALA A 164 -15.76 -26.68 11.91
C ALA A 164 -14.97 -27.89 11.34
N PRO A 165 -14.51 -28.84 12.19
CA PRO A 165 -14.00 -30.13 11.70
C PRO A 165 -15.06 -30.83 10.85
N GLY A 166 -14.69 -31.31 9.66
CA GLY A 166 -15.65 -31.91 8.72
C GLY A 166 -16.69 -30.94 8.14
N GLY A 167 -16.60 -29.65 8.43
CA GLY A 167 -17.38 -28.58 7.79
C GLY A 167 -16.92 -28.29 6.34
N PRO A 168 -17.69 -27.50 5.57
CA PRO A 168 -17.39 -27.13 4.18
C PRO A 168 -15.90 -26.85 3.85
N ILE A 169 -15.21 -25.99 4.63
CA ILE A 169 -13.80 -25.65 4.36
C ILE A 169 -12.88 -26.86 4.62
N SER A 170 -13.16 -27.65 5.66
CA SER A 170 -12.44 -28.87 6.01
C SER A 170 -12.55 -29.98 4.96
N ARG A 171 -13.60 -29.96 4.12
CA ARG A 171 -13.80 -30.94 3.04
C ARG A 171 -13.00 -30.59 1.77
N VAL A 172 -12.87 -29.30 1.48
CA VAL A 172 -12.15 -28.80 0.29
C VAL A 172 -10.64 -28.71 0.53
N LEU A 173 -10.23 -28.45 1.78
CA LEU A 173 -8.83 -28.32 2.18
C LEU A 173 -8.50 -29.36 3.27
N PRO A 174 -8.06 -30.58 2.92
CA PRO A 174 -7.83 -31.66 3.91
C PRO A 174 -6.80 -31.33 5.01
N ALA A 175 -5.84 -30.45 4.71
CA ALA A 175 -4.86 -29.94 5.69
C ALA A 175 -5.39 -28.80 6.58
N PHE A 176 -6.68 -28.46 6.49
CA PHE A 176 -7.31 -27.42 7.31
C PHE A 176 -7.51 -27.91 8.75
N GLN A 177 -6.96 -27.16 9.70
CA GLN A 177 -7.20 -27.34 11.12
C GLN A 177 -7.97 -26.12 11.66
N PRO A 178 -9.19 -26.28 12.17
CA PRO A 178 -9.95 -25.21 12.83
C PRO A 178 -9.16 -24.60 14.01
N ARG A 179 -9.09 -23.27 14.07
CA ARG A 179 -8.38 -22.55 15.14
C ARG A 179 -9.36 -21.69 15.94
N PRO A 180 -9.37 -21.73 17.30
CA PRO A 180 -10.29 -20.92 18.10
C PRO A 180 -10.21 -19.41 17.81
N HIS A 181 -9.00 -18.90 17.55
CA HIS A 181 -8.75 -17.50 17.17
C HIS A 181 -9.42 -17.16 15.84
N GLN A 182 -9.33 -18.06 14.85
CA GLN A 182 -9.93 -17.94 13.52
C GLN A 182 -11.46 -17.93 13.61
N VAL A 183 -12.04 -18.89 14.35
CA VAL A 183 -13.50 -18.98 14.55
C VAL A 183 -14.03 -17.76 15.29
N ARG A 184 -13.32 -17.26 16.31
CA ARG A 184 -13.70 -16.01 17.01
C ARG A 184 -13.66 -14.79 16.09
N ALA A 185 -12.61 -14.62 15.30
CA ALA A 185 -12.51 -13.54 14.32
C ALA A 185 -13.64 -13.63 13.28
N ALA A 186 -13.87 -14.80 12.69
CA ALA A 186 -14.91 -15.02 11.69
C ALA A 186 -16.33 -14.78 12.24
N THR A 187 -16.59 -15.19 13.49
CA THR A 187 -17.86 -14.94 14.18
C THR A 187 -18.09 -13.44 14.38
N ALA A 188 -17.08 -12.69 14.84
CA ALA A 188 -17.19 -11.25 14.99
C ALA A 188 -17.37 -10.51 13.64
N ILE A 189 -16.75 -11.01 12.57
CA ILE A 189 -16.94 -10.49 11.21
C ILE A 189 -18.37 -10.77 10.72
N ALA A 190 -18.89 -11.99 10.92
CA ALA A 190 -20.29 -12.29 10.62
C ALA A 190 -21.24 -11.32 11.34
N ARG A 191 -21.02 -11.09 12.63
CA ARG A 191 -21.82 -10.13 13.40
C ARG A 191 -21.73 -8.70 12.86
N ALA A 192 -20.53 -8.20 12.59
CA ALA A 192 -20.32 -6.87 12.03
C ALA A 192 -20.94 -6.70 10.62
N LEU A 193 -20.96 -7.77 9.81
CA LEU A 193 -21.64 -7.81 8.50
C LEU A 193 -23.17 -7.85 8.63
N GLN A 194 -23.74 -8.43 9.70
CA GLN A 194 -25.18 -8.43 9.95
C GLN A 194 -25.70 -7.13 10.58
N GLU A 195 -24.87 -6.45 11.39
CA GLU A 195 -25.23 -5.21 12.10
C GLU A 195 -24.68 -3.93 11.43
N ASP A 196 -24.15 -4.03 10.20
CA ASP A 196 -23.55 -2.92 9.42
C ASP A 196 -22.45 -2.12 10.15
N ARG A 197 -21.68 -2.78 11.01
CA ARG A 197 -20.72 -2.13 11.91
C ARG A 197 -19.32 -1.97 11.33
N THR A 198 -18.54 -1.09 11.96
CA THR A 198 -17.07 -1.11 11.86
C THR A 198 -16.49 -2.03 12.94
N VAL A 199 -15.58 -2.93 12.58
CA VAL A 199 -14.87 -3.83 13.51
C VAL A 199 -13.37 -3.84 13.24
N LEU A 200 -12.58 -3.75 14.32
CA LEU A 200 -11.12 -3.76 14.30
C LEU A 200 -10.61 -5.06 14.93
N ILE A 201 -9.88 -5.88 14.16
CA ILE A 201 -9.46 -7.22 14.57
C ILE A 201 -7.94 -7.37 14.47
N GLU A 202 -7.27 -7.37 15.62
CA GLU A 202 -5.87 -7.82 15.70
C GLU A 202 -5.86 -9.36 15.79
N LEU A 203 -5.56 -9.99 14.66
CA LEU A 203 -5.48 -11.45 14.48
C LEU A 203 -4.03 -11.81 14.11
N PRO A 204 -3.24 -12.39 15.03
CA PRO A 204 -1.81 -12.65 14.81
C PRO A 204 -1.49 -13.47 13.56
N THR A 205 -0.23 -13.40 13.13
CA THR A 205 0.32 -14.26 12.06
C THR A 205 0.06 -15.73 12.39
N GLY A 206 -0.29 -16.53 11.37
CA GLY A 206 -0.78 -17.91 11.56
C GLY A 206 -2.24 -18.03 12.01
N GLY A 207 -2.90 -16.95 12.41
CA GLY A 207 -4.31 -16.94 12.86
C GLY A 207 -5.36 -17.18 11.78
N GLY A 208 -4.98 -17.28 10.50
CA GLY A 208 -5.90 -17.66 9.41
C GLY A 208 -6.76 -16.53 8.83
N LYS A 209 -6.22 -15.29 8.79
CA LYS A 209 -6.90 -14.04 8.35
C LYS A 209 -7.81 -14.21 7.13
N SER A 210 -7.27 -14.66 5.98
CA SER A 210 -8.03 -14.77 4.73
C SER A 210 -9.34 -15.52 4.90
N LEU A 211 -9.30 -16.71 5.52
CA LEU A 211 -10.49 -17.54 5.73
C LEU A 211 -11.40 -16.98 6.83
N SER A 212 -10.85 -16.30 7.85
CA SER A 212 -11.65 -15.58 8.84
C SER A 212 -12.52 -14.50 8.20
N ALA A 213 -12.01 -13.81 7.18
CA ALA A 213 -12.74 -12.80 6.43
C ALA A 213 -13.66 -13.39 5.35
N LEU A 214 -13.11 -14.26 4.50
CA LEU A 214 -13.79 -14.71 3.28
C LEU A 214 -14.98 -15.63 3.56
N VAL A 215 -14.94 -16.46 4.61
CA VAL A 215 -16.07 -17.37 4.94
C VAL A 215 -17.35 -16.61 5.33
N PRO A 216 -17.36 -15.74 6.37
CA PRO A 216 -18.56 -14.98 6.71
C PRO A 216 -18.99 -14.02 5.59
N LEU A 217 -18.02 -13.44 4.85
CA LEU A 217 -18.32 -12.56 3.71
C LEU A 217 -18.99 -13.31 2.55
N ALA A 218 -18.51 -14.51 2.20
CA ALA A 218 -19.09 -15.36 1.16
C ALA A 218 -20.51 -15.82 1.51
N LEU A 219 -20.76 -16.13 2.78
CA LEU A 219 -22.10 -16.46 3.27
C LEU A 219 -23.03 -15.24 3.21
N HIS A 220 -22.58 -14.07 3.68
CA HIS A 220 -23.35 -12.82 3.63
C HIS A 220 -23.74 -12.41 2.20
N LEU A 221 -22.78 -12.45 1.26
CA LEU A 221 -22.98 -12.18 -0.17
C LEU A 221 -23.88 -13.21 -0.88
N ARG A 222 -24.12 -14.38 -0.28
CA ARG A 222 -25.02 -15.42 -0.81
C ARG A 222 -26.45 -15.29 -0.27
N ASP A 223 -26.61 -14.66 0.90
CA ASP A 223 -27.91 -14.44 1.53
C ASP A 223 -28.68 -13.24 0.94
N GLY A 224 -28.06 -12.43 0.07
CA GLY A 224 -28.71 -11.36 -0.68
C GLY A 224 -29.05 -10.09 0.11
N SER A 225 -28.59 -9.97 1.36
CA SER A 225 -28.76 -8.74 2.16
C SER A 225 -27.91 -7.57 1.63
N ARG A 226 -26.72 -7.88 1.09
CA ARG A 226 -25.88 -6.98 0.28
C ARG A 226 -25.22 -7.80 -0.83
N ASP A 227 -25.41 -7.39 -2.08
CA ASP A 227 -24.91 -8.13 -3.25
C ASP A 227 -23.45 -7.82 -3.62
N ARG A 228 -22.79 -6.91 -2.89
CA ARG A 228 -21.47 -6.37 -3.25
C ARG A 228 -20.55 -6.19 -2.04
N ALA A 229 -19.29 -6.53 -2.23
CA ALA A 229 -18.21 -6.29 -1.29
C ALA A 229 -16.87 -5.96 -1.98
N LEU A 230 -15.95 -5.35 -1.24
CA LEU A 230 -14.57 -5.07 -1.64
C LEU A 230 -13.60 -5.66 -0.60
N TYR A 231 -12.70 -6.56 -1.04
CA TYR A 231 -11.56 -7.02 -0.24
C TYR A 231 -10.31 -6.26 -0.65
N SER A 232 -9.64 -5.58 0.29
CA SER A 232 -8.48 -4.73 0.03
C SER A 232 -7.25 -5.23 0.78
N THR A 233 -6.18 -5.57 0.06
CA THR A 233 -4.87 -5.94 0.64
C THR A 233 -3.88 -4.78 0.64
N ALA A 234 -2.86 -4.85 1.49
CA ALA A 234 -1.73 -3.92 1.41
C ALA A 234 -0.90 -4.04 0.11
N THR A 235 -0.75 -5.25 -0.45
CA THR A 235 0.12 -5.50 -1.61
C THR A 235 -0.54 -6.37 -2.69
N ILE A 236 -0.03 -6.25 -3.92
CA ILE A 236 -0.47 -7.07 -5.08
C ILE A 236 -0.08 -8.55 -4.87
N THR A 237 1.04 -8.86 -4.22
CA THR A 237 1.43 -10.24 -3.89
C THR A 237 0.39 -10.93 -3.00
N LEU A 238 -0.09 -10.24 -1.96
CA LEU A 238 -1.20 -10.72 -1.12
C LEU A 238 -2.51 -10.81 -1.92
N GLN A 239 -2.76 -9.84 -2.80
CA GLN A 239 -3.93 -9.83 -3.70
C GLN A 239 -3.95 -11.08 -4.60
N GLU A 240 -2.80 -11.48 -5.16
CA GLU A 240 -2.68 -12.68 -6.00
C GLU A 240 -2.71 -13.99 -5.20
N GLN A 241 -2.19 -14.01 -3.96
CA GLN A 241 -2.32 -15.17 -3.08
C GLN A 241 -3.80 -15.50 -2.78
N LEU A 242 -4.60 -14.48 -2.45
CA LEU A 242 -6.05 -14.64 -2.24
C LEU A 242 -6.73 -15.20 -3.49
N VAL A 243 -6.40 -14.66 -4.67
CA VAL A 243 -6.97 -15.06 -5.96
C VAL A 243 -6.58 -16.47 -6.37
N ARG A 244 -5.32 -16.88 -6.16
CA ARG A 244 -4.81 -18.20 -6.59
C ARG A 244 -5.18 -19.34 -5.64
N LYS A 245 -5.52 -19.04 -4.37
CA LYS A 245 -5.72 -20.05 -3.32
C LYS A 245 -6.97 -19.86 -2.48
N ASP A 246 -7.02 -18.78 -1.69
CA ASP A 246 -8.00 -18.68 -0.60
C ASP A 246 -9.44 -18.47 -1.11
N ILE A 247 -9.61 -17.70 -2.19
CA ILE A 247 -10.92 -17.44 -2.82
C ILE A 247 -11.43 -18.68 -3.58
N PRO A 248 -10.63 -19.37 -4.44
CA PRO A 248 -11.04 -20.66 -5.02
C PRO A 248 -11.43 -21.70 -3.97
N THR A 249 -10.73 -21.76 -2.83
CA THR A 249 -11.05 -22.66 -1.71
C THR A 249 -12.44 -22.36 -1.14
N VAL A 250 -12.77 -21.08 -0.93
CA VAL A 250 -14.07 -20.65 -0.39
C VAL A 250 -15.19 -20.82 -1.42
N GLN A 251 -14.94 -20.54 -2.70
CA GLN A 251 -15.88 -20.77 -3.80
C GLN A 251 -16.25 -22.26 -3.94
N ALA A 252 -15.26 -23.15 -3.91
CA ALA A 252 -15.50 -24.60 -3.96
C ALA A 252 -16.22 -25.14 -2.71
N ALA A 253 -16.05 -24.50 -1.54
CA ALA A 253 -16.70 -24.91 -0.31
C ALA A 253 -18.13 -24.37 -0.14
N LEU A 254 -18.42 -23.16 -0.62
CA LEU A 254 -19.66 -22.43 -0.29
C LEU A 254 -20.51 -22.00 -1.50
N GLY A 255 -20.00 -22.17 -2.72
CA GLY A 255 -20.64 -21.75 -3.98
C GLY A 255 -20.57 -20.24 -4.25
N SER A 256 -19.90 -19.47 -3.39
CA SER A 256 -19.87 -18.01 -3.41
C SER A 256 -18.53 -17.47 -2.90
N PRO A 257 -18.18 -16.20 -3.19
CA PRO A 257 -18.85 -15.26 -4.09
C PRO A 257 -18.31 -15.33 -5.52
N THR A 258 -19.06 -14.82 -6.49
CA THR A 258 -18.46 -14.43 -7.78
C THR A 258 -17.44 -13.31 -7.54
N ALA A 259 -16.20 -13.48 -7.99
CA ALA A 259 -15.09 -12.61 -7.59
C ALA A 259 -14.26 -12.15 -8.79
N ALA A 260 -13.78 -10.90 -8.75
CA ALA A 260 -12.99 -10.31 -9.83
C ALA A 260 -11.87 -9.40 -9.30
N VAL A 261 -10.72 -9.44 -9.96
CA VAL A 261 -9.50 -8.72 -9.55
C VAL A 261 -9.45 -7.33 -10.19
N LEU A 262 -9.16 -6.31 -9.39
CA LEU A 262 -8.87 -4.96 -9.84
C LEU A 262 -7.45 -4.56 -9.41
N LYS A 263 -6.54 -4.42 -10.37
CA LYS A 263 -5.18 -3.86 -10.15
C LYS A 263 -5.14 -2.40 -10.58
N GLY A 264 -4.11 -1.66 -10.13
CA GLY A 264 -3.93 -0.26 -10.52
C GLY A 264 -3.70 -0.15 -12.02
N MET A 265 -4.10 0.94 -12.67
CA MET A 265 -4.08 1.01 -14.14
C MET A 265 -2.70 0.75 -14.76
N GLY A 266 -1.62 1.10 -14.06
CA GLY A 266 -0.23 0.82 -14.46
C GLY A 266 0.15 -0.67 -14.50
N ARG A 267 -0.78 -1.57 -14.17
CA ARG A 267 -0.65 -3.03 -14.36
C ARG A 267 -1.36 -3.54 -15.61
N TYR A 268 -2.02 -2.68 -16.39
CA TYR A 268 -2.64 -3.04 -17.67
C TYR A 268 -2.01 -2.27 -18.84
N LEU A 269 -1.87 -2.92 -19.99
CA LEU A 269 -1.42 -2.27 -21.22
C LEU A 269 -2.41 -1.18 -21.69
N CYS A 270 -1.89 -0.03 -22.10
CA CYS A 270 -2.64 0.96 -22.87
C CYS A 270 -2.36 0.77 -24.37
N LEU A 271 -3.38 0.38 -25.13
CA LEU A 271 -3.26 0.14 -26.58
C LEU A 271 -2.75 1.37 -27.34
N ILE A 272 -3.21 2.58 -26.99
CA ILE A 272 -2.74 3.83 -27.61
C ILE A 272 -1.25 4.05 -27.38
N LYS A 273 -0.78 3.85 -26.13
CA LYS A 273 0.65 4.00 -25.82
C LYS A 273 1.49 2.90 -26.45
N TRP A 274 0.99 1.67 -26.56
CA TRP A 274 1.68 0.58 -27.26
C TRP A 274 1.93 0.96 -28.73
N THR A 275 0.91 1.42 -29.45
CA THR A 275 1.05 1.88 -30.84
C THR A 275 2.09 3.01 -30.95
N MET A 276 1.96 4.08 -30.14
CA MET A 276 2.91 5.20 -30.14
C MET A 276 4.35 4.77 -29.82
N PHE A 277 4.54 3.84 -28.88
CA PHE A 277 5.85 3.33 -28.48
C PHE A 277 6.47 2.46 -29.57
N ARG A 278 5.70 1.49 -30.10
CA ARG A 278 6.11 0.56 -31.15
C ARG A 278 6.51 1.31 -32.42
N ASP A 279 5.70 2.28 -32.86
CA ASP A 279 5.94 3.03 -34.09
C ASP A 279 7.21 3.91 -33.96
N ARG A 280 7.44 4.50 -32.77
CA ARG A 280 8.71 5.18 -32.43
C ARG A 280 9.90 4.22 -32.43
N ALA A 281 9.76 3.02 -31.88
CA ALA A 281 10.85 2.06 -31.74
C ALA A 281 11.21 1.36 -33.07
N ALA A 282 10.25 1.21 -33.99
CA ALA A 282 10.49 0.74 -35.35
C ALA A 282 11.43 1.69 -36.13
N LEU A 283 11.29 3.00 -35.94
CA LEU A 283 12.22 4.01 -36.48
C LEU A 283 13.64 3.93 -35.88
N LEU A 284 13.83 3.17 -34.81
CA LEU A 284 15.10 2.99 -34.08
C LEU A 284 15.67 1.56 -34.19
N GLY A 285 15.07 0.69 -35.03
CA GLY A 285 15.58 -0.64 -35.33
C GLY A 285 15.53 -1.67 -34.19
N GLN A 286 14.79 -1.43 -33.10
CA GLN A 286 14.75 -2.33 -31.93
C GLN A 286 13.71 -3.44 -32.11
N ASP A 287 14.11 -4.57 -32.69
CA ASP A 287 13.17 -5.43 -33.42
C ASP A 287 12.84 -6.79 -32.77
N ALA A 288 13.73 -7.39 -31.96
CA ALA A 288 13.52 -8.75 -31.43
C ALA A 288 12.47 -8.82 -30.29
N HIS A 289 12.69 -8.13 -29.18
CA HIS A 289 11.79 -8.19 -28.01
C HIS A 289 10.41 -7.57 -28.28
N LEU A 290 10.30 -6.61 -29.22
CA LEU A 290 9.01 -6.03 -29.58
C LEU A 290 8.14 -7.02 -30.37
N ARG A 291 8.74 -7.84 -31.24
CA ARG A 291 8.04 -8.95 -31.92
C ARG A 291 7.64 -10.09 -30.98
N GLU A 292 8.18 -10.17 -29.77
CA GLU A 292 7.67 -11.02 -28.70
C GLU A 292 6.50 -10.40 -27.96
N PHE A 293 6.64 -9.14 -27.57
CA PHE A 293 5.58 -8.43 -26.88
C PHE A 293 4.31 -8.31 -27.74
N ASP A 294 4.42 -7.98 -29.03
CA ASP A 294 3.27 -7.85 -29.94
C ASP A 294 2.51 -9.18 -30.14
N ARG A 295 3.21 -10.34 -30.05
CA ARG A 295 2.58 -11.67 -30.00
C ARG A 295 1.76 -11.88 -28.72
N TRP A 296 2.25 -11.38 -27.57
CA TRP A 296 1.48 -11.38 -26.32
C TRP A 296 0.29 -10.41 -26.39
N VAL A 297 0.46 -9.18 -26.88
CA VAL A 297 -0.63 -8.20 -27.08
C VAL A 297 -1.73 -8.79 -27.98
N SER A 298 -1.36 -9.54 -29.01
CA SER A 298 -2.29 -10.20 -29.93
C SER A 298 -3.02 -11.42 -29.36
N SER A 299 -2.62 -11.95 -28.20
CA SER A 299 -3.17 -13.19 -27.61
C SER A 299 -3.75 -13.03 -26.20
N THR A 300 -3.38 -11.97 -25.48
CA THR A 300 -3.85 -11.70 -24.11
C THR A 300 -5.35 -11.37 -24.02
N ARG A 301 -5.99 -11.82 -22.93
CA ARG A 301 -7.41 -11.53 -22.60
C ARG A 301 -7.56 -10.46 -21.51
N THR A 302 -6.46 -10.07 -20.87
CA THR A 302 -6.47 -9.11 -19.76
C THR A 302 -5.42 -8.01 -19.87
N ALA A 303 -4.36 -8.24 -20.65
CA ALA A 303 -3.14 -7.45 -20.72
C ALA A 303 -2.58 -7.03 -19.34
N ASP A 304 -2.83 -7.85 -18.32
CA ASP A 304 -2.26 -7.70 -16.98
C ASP A 304 -0.76 -8.03 -17.04
N GLN A 305 0.06 -7.16 -16.48
CA GLN A 305 1.50 -7.30 -16.39
C GLN A 305 1.93 -8.66 -15.78
N ALA A 306 1.10 -9.25 -14.91
CA ALA A 306 1.36 -10.55 -14.29
C ALA A 306 1.10 -11.77 -15.21
N GLU A 307 0.69 -11.56 -16.47
CA GLU A 307 0.77 -12.60 -17.51
C GLU A 307 2.21 -12.77 -18.06
N LEU A 308 3.10 -11.80 -17.81
CA LEU A 308 4.50 -11.83 -18.25
C LEU A 308 5.39 -12.45 -17.16
N LEU A 309 6.36 -13.29 -17.55
CA LEU A 309 7.38 -13.83 -16.63
C LEU A 309 8.24 -12.73 -16.00
N SER A 310 8.55 -11.69 -16.79
CA SER A 310 9.16 -10.46 -16.32
C SER A 310 8.64 -9.30 -17.17
N ALA A 311 8.39 -8.15 -16.55
CA ALA A 311 7.94 -6.97 -17.27
C ALA A 311 9.12 -6.28 -17.96
N PRO A 312 8.98 -5.82 -19.21
CA PRO A 312 10.04 -5.09 -19.88
C PRO A 312 10.36 -3.78 -19.14
N PRO A 313 11.62 -3.29 -19.12
CA PRO A 313 11.99 -2.05 -18.44
C PRO A 313 11.18 -0.82 -18.89
N TRP A 314 10.75 -0.80 -20.16
CA TRP A 314 9.91 0.22 -20.77
C TRP A 314 8.40 0.05 -20.53
N TRP A 315 7.97 -0.92 -19.72
CA TRP A 315 6.55 -1.10 -19.37
C TRP A 315 5.84 0.20 -18.91
N PRO A 316 6.46 1.10 -18.12
CA PRO A 316 5.83 2.39 -17.75
C PRO A 316 5.50 3.31 -18.92
N GLU A 317 6.18 3.17 -20.08
CA GLU A 317 5.86 3.94 -21.27
C GLU A 317 4.59 3.44 -21.99
N VAL A 318 4.22 2.16 -21.81
CA VAL A 318 3.10 1.51 -22.52
C VAL A 318 1.88 1.22 -21.64
N ALA A 319 2.04 1.22 -20.31
CA ALA A 319 0.96 0.96 -19.36
C ALA A 319 -0.04 2.12 -19.23
N ALA A 320 -1.30 1.83 -18.90
CA ALA A 320 -2.28 2.87 -18.61
C ALA A 320 -1.95 3.61 -17.29
N ASP A 321 -2.05 4.94 -17.25
CA ASP A 321 -1.73 5.73 -16.05
C ASP A 321 -2.90 6.67 -15.69
N HIS A 322 -3.15 6.88 -14.40
CA HIS A 322 -4.09 7.90 -13.94
C HIS A 322 -3.63 9.32 -14.30
N SER A 323 -2.33 9.53 -14.50
CA SER A 323 -1.76 10.82 -14.92
C SER A 323 -2.11 11.24 -16.35
N ASP A 324 -2.49 10.30 -17.23
CA ASP A 324 -2.73 10.56 -18.66
C ASP A 324 -3.92 9.81 -19.32
N CYS A 325 -4.60 8.89 -18.64
CA CYS A 325 -5.72 8.14 -19.21
C CYS A 325 -6.99 8.99 -19.40
N LEU A 326 -7.56 8.95 -20.61
CA LEU A 326 -8.79 9.65 -21.00
C LEU A 326 -10.08 8.92 -20.57
N GLY A 327 -9.97 7.74 -19.95
CA GLY A 327 -11.10 6.96 -19.47
C GLY A 327 -12.09 6.58 -20.59
N PRO A 328 -13.42 6.68 -20.37
CA PRO A 328 -14.42 6.36 -21.38
C PRO A 328 -14.38 7.23 -22.64
N ALA A 329 -13.72 8.39 -22.63
CA ALA A 329 -13.60 9.27 -23.78
C ALA A 329 -12.45 8.90 -24.74
N CYS A 330 -11.61 7.91 -24.36
CA CYS A 330 -10.53 7.42 -25.23
C CYS A 330 -11.10 6.70 -26.46
N SER A 331 -10.53 6.94 -27.64
CA SER A 331 -10.88 6.20 -28.87
C SER A 331 -10.80 4.67 -28.71
N ALA A 332 -9.87 4.17 -27.90
CA ALA A 332 -9.69 2.75 -27.61
C ALA A 332 -10.61 2.20 -26.48
N ALA A 333 -11.59 2.95 -25.96
CA ALA A 333 -12.34 2.59 -24.74
C ALA A 333 -13.01 1.20 -24.81
N HIS A 334 -13.63 0.84 -25.94
CA HIS A 334 -14.24 -0.49 -26.15
C HIS A 334 -13.21 -1.64 -26.16
N ALA A 335 -11.96 -1.36 -26.54
CA ALA A 335 -10.87 -2.33 -26.52
C ALA A 335 -10.18 -2.39 -25.14
N CYS A 336 -10.11 -1.26 -24.43
CA CYS A 336 -9.28 -1.02 -23.25
C CYS A 336 -9.42 -2.05 -22.12
N PHE A 337 -8.28 -2.68 -21.81
CA PHE A 337 -8.16 -3.70 -20.77
C PHE A 337 -8.44 -3.16 -19.35
N ALA A 338 -7.92 -1.97 -19.00
CA ALA A 338 -8.14 -1.37 -17.69
C ALA A 338 -9.62 -1.02 -17.43
N LEU A 339 -10.35 -0.56 -18.45
CA LEU A 339 -11.79 -0.31 -18.33
C LEU A 339 -12.57 -1.62 -18.15
N LYS A 340 -12.25 -2.66 -18.93
CA LYS A 340 -12.82 -4.01 -18.80
C LYS A 340 -12.55 -4.64 -17.44
N ALA A 341 -11.36 -4.44 -16.86
CA ALA A 341 -11.04 -4.90 -15.51
C ALA A 341 -11.93 -4.23 -14.45
N ARG A 342 -12.12 -2.90 -14.54
CA ARG A 342 -13.01 -2.14 -13.66
C ARG A 342 -14.49 -2.56 -13.82
N GLU A 343 -14.92 -2.87 -15.04
CA GLU A 343 -16.28 -3.38 -15.30
C GLU A 343 -16.50 -4.78 -14.72
N ARG A 344 -15.55 -5.71 -14.92
CA ARG A 344 -15.57 -7.04 -14.28
C ARG A 344 -15.65 -6.93 -12.76
N ALA A 345 -14.88 -6.02 -12.15
CA ALA A 345 -14.89 -5.76 -10.71
C ALA A 345 -16.24 -5.24 -10.19
N ARG A 346 -16.94 -4.38 -10.97
CA ARG A 346 -18.28 -3.88 -10.65
C ARG A 346 -19.37 -4.94 -10.75
N ASN A 347 -19.22 -5.86 -11.70
CA ASN A 347 -20.23 -6.87 -12.00
C ASN A 347 -20.13 -8.12 -11.11
N ALA A 348 -18.98 -8.35 -10.46
CA ALA A 348 -18.79 -9.43 -9.48
C ALA A 348 -19.36 -9.08 -8.10
N GLN A 349 -19.76 -10.09 -7.31
CA GLN A 349 -20.13 -9.90 -5.89
C GLN A 349 -18.95 -9.45 -5.03
N LEU A 350 -17.73 -9.90 -5.33
CA LEU A 350 -16.52 -9.55 -4.59
C LEU A 350 -15.46 -8.91 -5.51
N ALA A 351 -15.23 -7.62 -5.33
CA ALA A 351 -14.10 -6.93 -5.95
C ALA A 351 -12.83 -7.11 -5.10
N ILE A 352 -11.77 -7.67 -5.68
CA ILE A 352 -10.50 -7.95 -4.99
C ILE A 352 -9.49 -6.90 -5.41
N SER A 353 -9.04 -6.08 -4.46
CA SER A 353 -8.35 -4.81 -4.68
C SER A 353 -7.17 -4.65 -3.72
N ASN A 354 -6.47 -3.52 -3.79
CA ASN A 354 -5.45 -3.13 -2.82
C ASN A 354 -5.78 -1.76 -2.18
N HIS A 355 -5.06 -1.39 -1.11
CA HIS A 355 -5.35 -0.17 -0.35
C HIS A 355 -5.27 1.11 -1.21
N HIS A 356 -4.39 1.15 -2.21
CA HIS A 356 -4.24 2.32 -3.07
C HIS A 356 -5.51 2.54 -3.92
N LEU A 357 -6.05 1.47 -4.50
CA LEU A 357 -7.31 1.54 -5.24
C LEU A 357 -8.52 1.79 -4.35
N LEU A 358 -8.53 1.24 -3.13
CA LEU A 358 -9.55 1.55 -2.12
C LEU A 358 -9.58 3.06 -1.85
N LEU A 359 -8.42 3.65 -1.54
CA LEU A 359 -8.29 5.08 -1.26
C LEU A 359 -8.57 5.96 -2.49
N SER A 360 -8.27 5.47 -3.70
CA SER A 360 -8.67 6.11 -4.96
C SER A 360 -10.19 6.15 -5.15
N TYR A 361 -10.90 5.04 -4.88
CA TYR A 361 -12.38 5.02 -4.90
C TYR A 361 -12.94 6.02 -3.88
N LEU A 362 -12.40 6.05 -2.66
CA LEU A 362 -12.82 6.97 -1.60
C LEU A 362 -12.52 8.45 -1.93
N ARG A 363 -11.41 8.75 -2.62
CA ARG A 363 -11.02 10.12 -3.04
C ARG A 363 -11.89 10.65 -4.17
N TYR A 364 -12.31 9.80 -5.12
CA TYR A 364 -12.96 10.23 -6.36
C TYR A 364 -14.43 9.77 -6.52
N ARG A 365 -14.99 9.01 -5.57
CA ARG A 365 -16.32 8.32 -5.68
C ARG A 365 -16.50 7.57 -7.01
N SER A 366 -15.40 7.08 -7.58
CA SER A 366 -15.32 6.51 -8.93
C SER A 366 -15.75 5.03 -8.97
N ALA A 367 -16.95 4.77 -8.44
CA ALA A 367 -17.47 3.47 -8.01
C ALA A 367 -17.06 2.27 -8.89
N ALA A 368 -16.07 1.52 -8.41
CA ALA A 368 -15.91 0.11 -8.75
C ALA A 368 -16.92 -0.75 -7.97
N VAL A 369 -17.39 -0.27 -6.81
CA VAL A 369 -18.29 -0.96 -5.87
C VAL A 369 -19.23 0.10 -5.25
N PRO A 370 -20.49 -0.20 -4.90
CA PRO A 370 -21.40 0.74 -4.22
C PRO A 370 -20.90 1.27 -2.87
N ASP A 371 -21.39 2.44 -2.44
CA ASP A 371 -20.99 3.09 -1.18
C ASP A 371 -21.43 2.31 0.09
N ASP A 372 -22.51 1.54 -0.02
CA ASP A 372 -23.10 0.70 1.04
C ASP A 372 -22.53 -0.74 1.05
N ALA A 373 -21.67 -1.09 0.10
CA ALA A 373 -21.06 -2.41 0.04
C ALA A 373 -20.18 -2.72 1.27
N ALA A 374 -20.05 -4.00 1.61
CA ALA A 374 -19.15 -4.44 2.67
C ALA A 374 -17.67 -4.25 2.28
N ILE A 375 -16.85 -3.66 3.15
CA ILE A 375 -15.41 -3.48 2.88
C ILE A 375 -14.58 -4.24 3.92
N VAL A 376 -13.72 -5.12 3.42
CA VAL A 376 -12.65 -5.77 4.20
C VAL A 376 -11.32 -5.12 3.85
N VAL A 377 -10.53 -4.78 4.87
CA VAL A 377 -9.18 -4.24 4.75
C VAL A 377 -8.24 -5.15 5.52
N ASP A 378 -7.34 -5.83 4.81
CA ASP A 378 -6.38 -6.79 5.33
C ASP A 378 -4.95 -6.23 5.28
N GLU A 379 -4.21 -6.41 6.38
CA GLU A 379 -3.05 -5.60 6.78
C GLU A 379 -3.36 -4.09 6.89
N ALA A 380 -4.54 -3.76 7.44
CA ALA A 380 -5.07 -2.41 7.62
C ALA A 380 -4.17 -1.45 8.41
N HIS A 381 -3.11 -1.95 9.06
CA HIS A 381 -2.04 -1.12 9.63
C HIS A 381 -1.38 -0.21 8.59
N ARG A 382 -1.26 -0.67 7.33
CA ARG A 382 -0.69 0.12 6.21
C ARG A 382 -1.59 1.25 5.74
N LEU A 383 -2.90 1.17 6.02
CA LEU A 383 -3.90 2.04 5.41
C LEU A 383 -3.66 3.53 5.73
N ALA A 384 -3.21 3.85 6.94
CA ALA A 384 -3.00 5.23 7.38
C ALA A 384 -1.80 5.92 6.70
N ASP A 385 -0.75 5.17 6.36
CA ASP A 385 0.43 5.71 5.67
C ASP A 385 0.16 5.79 4.16
N ILE A 386 -0.46 4.78 3.55
CA ILE A 386 -0.90 4.83 2.15
C ILE A 386 -1.93 5.95 1.94
N ALA A 387 -2.83 6.19 2.91
CA ALA A 387 -3.76 7.33 2.87
C ALA A 387 -3.04 8.68 3.02
N THR A 388 -1.91 8.75 3.70
CA THR A 388 -1.08 9.96 3.77
C THR A 388 -0.48 10.28 2.39
N GLU A 389 0.10 9.27 1.73
CA GLU A 389 0.63 9.38 0.36
C GLU A 389 -0.47 9.75 -0.65
N MET A 390 -1.59 9.01 -0.63
CA MET A 390 -2.67 9.14 -1.62
C MET A 390 -3.64 10.31 -1.43
N LEU A 391 -3.65 10.97 -0.28
CA LEU A 391 -4.34 12.24 -0.08
C LEU A 391 -3.42 13.44 -0.34
N GLY A 392 -2.11 13.20 -0.45
CA GLY A 392 -1.14 14.20 -0.87
C GLY A 392 -1.06 14.42 -2.38
N SER A 393 0.02 15.12 -2.74
CA SER A 393 0.50 15.47 -4.07
C SER A 393 2.02 15.30 -4.10
N SER A 394 2.58 14.79 -5.20
CA SER A 394 4.04 14.71 -5.34
C SER A 394 4.51 14.63 -6.79
N PHE A 395 5.68 15.20 -7.06
CA PHE A 395 6.32 15.18 -8.37
C PHE A 395 7.85 15.20 -8.25
N THR A 396 8.56 15.05 -9.36
CA THR A 396 10.04 15.07 -9.37
C THR A 396 10.59 16.13 -10.32
N SER A 397 11.88 16.46 -10.17
CA SER A 397 12.62 17.30 -11.14
C SER A 397 12.52 16.80 -12.58
N ASN A 398 12.28 15.50 -12.78
CA ASN A 398 12.25 14.85 -14.09
C ASN A 398 10.81 14.71 -14.63
N SER A 399 9.79 15.04 -13.83
CA SER A 399 8.38 14.92 -14.22
C SER A 399 7.99 15.89 -15.34
N PHE A 400 8.31 17.18 -15.22
CA PHE A 400 7.96 18.15 -16.28
C PHE A 400 8.73 17.94 -17.59
N PRO A 401 10.05 17.67 -17.62
CA PRO A 401 10.78 17.36 -18.85
C PRO A 401 10.17 16.18 -19.65
N ALA A 402 9.66 15.15 -18.97
CA ALA A 402 8.98 14.04 -19.63
C ALA A 402 7.64 14.46 -20.29
N ILE A 403 6.92 15.42 -19.70
CA ILE A 403 5.70 16.00 -20.27
C ILE A 403 6.04 16.91 -21.45
N ALA A 404 7.06 17.76 -21.31
CA ALA A 404 7.56 18.65 -22.36
C ALA A 404 7.99 17.88 -23.62
N GLN A 405 8.68 16.75 -23.47
CA GLN A 405 9.05 15.89 -24.59
C GLN A 405 7.82 15.31 -25.33
N ARG A 406 6.75 14.96 -24.60
CA ARG A 406 5.47 14.54 -25.21
C ARG A 406 4.76 15.72 -25.90
N ALA A 407 4.83 16.92 -25.33
CA ALA A 407 4.26 18.13 -25.91
C ALA A 407 4.93 18.56 -27.23
N HIS A 408 6.26 18.39 -27.34
CA HIS A 408 6.98 18.60 -28.62
C HIS A 408 6.41 17.69 -29.73
N GLY A 409 6.08 16.44 -29.41
CA GLY A 409 5.45 15.47 -30.33
C GLY A 409 4.00 15.78 -30.75
N LEU A 410 3.42 16.89 -30.28
CA LEU A 410 2.15 17.42 -30.81
C LEU A 410 2.35 18.35 -32.01
N ALA A 411 3.49 19.05 -32.09
CA ALA A 411 3.71 20.08 -33.10
C ALA A 411 3.99 19.46 -34.48
N PRO A 412 3.31 19.93 -35.56
CA PRO A 412 3.42 19.33 -36.90
C PRO A 412 4.71 19.69 -37.66
N SER A 413 5.51 20.66 -37.19
CA SER A 413 6.79 21.04 -37.77
C SER A 413 7.74 21.62 -36.73
N GLY A 414 9.05 21.65 -37.02
CA GLY A 414 10.06 22.19 -36.11
C GLY A 414 9.97 23.71 -35.89
N ASN A 415 9.26 24.43 -36.76
CA ASN A 415 9.06 25.88 -36.66
C ASN A 415 7.75 26.25 -35.94
N ASP A 416 7.05 25.28 -35.34
CA ASP A 416 5.75 25.52 -34.71
C ASP A 416 5.89 26.35 -33.42
N PRO A 417 5.08 27.42 -33.22
CA PRO A 417 5.17 28.29 -32.04
C PRO A 417 5.04 27.56 -30.69
N LEU A 418 4.43 26.37 -30.66
CA LEU A 418 4.37 25.53 -29.47
C LEU A 418 5.76 25.18 -28.92
N HIS A 419 6.77 25.02 -29.78
CA HIS A 419 8.16 24.73 -29.36
C HIS A 419 8.71 25.84 -28.46
N ALA A 420 8.49 27.12 -28.81
CA ALA A 420 8.96 28.25 -28.00
C ALA A 420 8.26 28.31 -26.62
N LEU A 421 6.96 27.97 -26.56
CA LEU A 421 6.22 27.90 -25.30
C LEU A 421 6.72 26.76 -24.39
N ILE A 422 7.02 25.59 -24.97
CA ILE A 422 7.59 24.47 -24.21
C ILE A 422 8.98 24.83 -23.67
N GLN A 423 9.85 25.44 -24.48
CA GLN A 423 11.19 25.86 -24.04
C GLN A 423 11.15 26.94 -22.95
N LYS A 424 10.20 27.90 -23.03
CA LYS A 424 9.96 28.89 -21.96
C LYS A 424 9.55 28.21 -20.65
N ALA A 425 8.69 27.19 -20.70
CA ALA A 425 8.29 26.44 -19.51
C ALA A 425 9.40 25.52 -18.97
N LEU A 426 10.23 24.93 -19.83
CA LEU A 426 11.42 24.16 -19.44
C LEU A 426 12.44 25.03 -18.71
N ALA A 427 12.74 26.23 -19.21
CA ALA A 427 13.64 27.17 -18.55
C ALA A 427 13.12 27.62 -17.16
N ALA A 428 11.81 27.89 -17.05
CA ALA A 428 11.17 28.19 -15.76
C ALA A 428 11.22 26.99 -14.79
N HIS A 429 11.09 25.77 -15.30
CA HIS A 429 11.17 24.54 -14.50
C HIS A 429 12.59 24.28 -14.00
N GLU A 430 13.60 24.52 -14.83
CA GLU A 430 14.99 24.43 -14.42
C GLU A 430 15.33 25.50 -13.37
N GLN A 431 14.88 26.76 -13.57
CA GLN A 431 15.04 27.82 -12.57
C GLN A 431 14.38 27.46 -11.24
N PHE A 432 13.17 26.89 -11.27
CA PHE A 432 12.51 26.37 -10.08
C PHE A 432 13.34 25.28 -9.38
N CYS A 433 13.81 24.26 -10.10
CA CYS A 433 14.67 23.21 -9.52
C CYS A 433 15.96 23.78 -8.90
N ARG A 434 16.57 24.79 -9.54
CA ARG A 434 17.80 25.45 -9.07
C ARG A 434 17.63 26.25 -7.76
N THR A 435 16.41 26.55 -7.31
CA THR A 435 16.18 27.15 -5.97
C THR A 435 16.44 26.18 -4.83
N VAL A 436 16.34 24.86 -5.06
CA VAL A 436 16.57 23.84 -4.04
C VAL A 436 18.03 23.39 -4.07
N ARG A 437 18.80 23.76 -3.04
CA ARG A 437 20.20 23.34 -2.88
C ARG A 437 20.31 22.16 -1.92
N VAL A 438 20.12 20.94 -2.44
CA VAL A 438 20.36 19.68 -1.72
C VAL A 438 21.62 18.97 -2.23
N ARG A 439 22.43 18.46 -1.30
CA ARG A 439 23.56 17.56 -1.55
C ARG A 439 23.09 16.09 -1.46
N PRO A 440 23.77 15.13 -2.10
CA PRO A 440 23.51 13.71 -1.87
C PRO A 440 23.56 13.39 -0.36
N GLY A 441 22.54 12.69 0.15
CA GLY A 441 22.48 12.28 1.55
C GLY A 441 22.02 13.35 2.56
N GLN A 442 21.61 14.55 2.13
CA GLN A 442 20.89 15.47 3.03
C GLN A 442 19.45 15.01 3.30
N GLU A 443 18.93 15.35 4.47
CA GLU A 443 17.54 15.07 4.86
C GLU A 443 16.52 15.95 4.11
N ALA A 444 15.24 15.60 4.23
CA ALA A 444 14.12 16.35 3.68
C ALA A 444 14.04 17.77 4.26
N GLN A 445 13.80 18.76 3.39
CA GLN A 445 13.71 20.18 3.74
C GLN A 445 12.29 20.70 3.52
N ALA A 446 11.76 21.52 4.42
CA ALA A 446 10.45 22.14 4.25
C ALA A 446 10.46 23.14 3.07
N VAL A 447 9.34 23.26 2.35
CA VAL A 447 9.23 24.23 1.24
C VAL A 447 9.23 25.66 1.76
N GLY A 448 10.26 26.43 1.38
CA GLY A 448 10.42 27.83 1.78
C GLY A 448 9.87 28.84 0.77
N PRO A 449 9.70 30.14 1.15
CA PRO A 449 9.09 31.17 0.31
C PRO A 449 9.81 31.48 -1.02
N GLU A 450 11.07 31.07 -1.20
CA GLU A 450 11.76 31.14 -2.49
C GLU A 450 11.23 30.08 -3.47
N VAL A 451 11.13 28.84 -3.01
CA VAL A 451 10.61 27.70 -3.78
C VAL A 451 9.15 27.95 -4.18
N SER A 452 8.33 28.46 -3.26
CA SER A 452 6.92 28.85 -3.55
C SER A 452 6.82 29.95 -4.62
N ARG A 453 7.68 30.97 -4.60
CA ARG A 453 7.70 32.04 -5.61
C ARG A 453 8.14 31.51 -6.98
N ALA A 454 9.17 30.67 -7.03
CA ALA A 454 9.63 30.07 -8.29
C ALA A 454 8.60 29.08 -8.87
N ALA A 455 7.89 28.33 -8.02
CA ALA A 455 6.77 27.48 -8.43
C ALA A 455 5.60 28.29 -9.01
N ALA A 456 5.27 29.46 -8.43
CA ALA A 456 4.26 30.35 -8.99
C ALA A 456 4.66 30.89 -10.39
N ALA A 457 5.93 31.24 -10.59
CA ALA A 457 6.43 31.65 -11.91
C ALA A 457 6.36 30.50 -12.95
N LEU A 458 6.71 29.28 -12.55
CA LEU A 458 6.55 28.08 -13.37
C LEU A 458 5.07 27.80 -13.69
N ALA A 459 4.16 27.94 -12.72
CA ALA A 459 2.74 27.72 -12.91
C ALA A 459 2.16 28.60 -14.03
N VAL A 460 2.56 29.86 -14.13
CA VAL A 460 2.13 30.79 -15.20
C VAL A 460 2.60 30.32 -16.59
N THR A 461 3.83 29.82 -16.74
CA THR A 461 4.31 29.31 -18.03
C THR A 461 3.60 28.02 -18.45
N ILE A 462 3.28 27.14 -17.49
CA ILE A 462 2.52 25.91 -17.72
C ILE A 462 1.06 26.22 -18.07
N GLN A 463 0.41 27.19 -17.39
CA GLN A 463 -0.93 27.67 -17.75
C GLN A 463 -0.97 28.23 -19.18
N THR A 464 0.06 28.99 -19.58
CA THR A 464 0.20 29.49 -20.95
C THR A 464 0.31 28.35 -21.98
N LEU A 465 1.10 27.31 -21.66
CA LEU A 465 1.25 26.12 -22.51
C LEU A 465 -0.06 25.32 -22.61
N ILE A 466 -0.77 25.12 -21.50
CA ILE A 466 -2.11 24.49 -21.47
C ILE A 466 -3.10 25.26 -22.35
N ALA A 467 -3.14 26.59 -22.25
CA ALA A 467 -4.03 27.42 -23.05
C ALA A 467 -3.76 27.28 -24.56
N ALA A 468 -2.49 27.36 -24.98
CA ALA A 468 -2.09 27.21 -26.38
C ALA A 468 -2.35 25.80 -26.95
N ILE A 469 -2.29 24.75 -26.12
CA ILE A 469 -2.63 23.39 -26.54
C ILE A 469 -4.16 23.20 -26.61
N ARG A 470 -4.93 23.81 -25.71
CA ARG A 470 -6.41 23.76 -25.72
C ARG A 470 -7.05 24.53 -26.89
N SER A 471 -6.47 25.65 -27.31
CA SER A 471 -7.05 26.52 -28.33
C SER A 471 -6.84 26.04 -29.78
N ARG A 472 -6.09 24.95 -29.99
CA ARG A 472 -5.70 24.46 -31.32
C ARG A 472 -6.64 23.34 -31.79
N PRO A 473 -7.12 23.35 -33.05
CA PRO A 473 -7.77 22.19 -33.66
C PRO A 473 -6.71 21.12 -33.98
N TRP A 474 -6.88 19.91 -33.45
CA TRP A 474 -5.94 18.80 -33.60
C TRP A 474 -6.38 17.78 -34.67
N ASP A 475 -7.68 17.71 -34.94
CA ASP A 475 -8.34 16.90 -35.97
C ASP A 475 -7.81 17.15 -37.39
N VAL A 476 -7.31 18.36 -37.67
CA VAL A 476 -6.71 18.74 -38.96
C VAL A 476 -5.31 18.12 -39.18
N LEU A 477 -4.66 17.58 -38.14
CA LEU A 477 -3.33 16.98 -38.26
C LEU A 477 -3.39 15.55 -38.83
N LYS A 478 -2.74 15.33 -39.99
CA LYS A 478 -2.58 13.99 -40.58
C LYS A 478 -1.70 13.11 -39.70
N ASP A 479 -2.30 12.21 -38.93
CA ASP A 479 -1.55 11.25 -38.13
C ASP A 479 -0.90 10.13 -38.97
N ARG A 480 0.28 9.66 -38.54
CA ARG A 480 0.97 8.49 -39.13
C ARG A 480 0.95 7.24 -38.23
N SER A 481 0.50 7.35 -36.99
CA SER A 481 0.48 6.30 -35.95
C SER A 481 -0.91 5.67 -35.70
N GLY A 482 -1.90 5.91 -36.58
CA GLY A 482 -3.28 5.42 -36.41
C GLY A 482 -3.98 5.87 -35.12
N THR A 483 -3.48 6.91 -34.45
CA THR A 483 -3.96 7.42 -33.17
C THR A 483 -4.56 8.81 -33.36
N SER A 484 -5.71 9.11 -32.74
CA SER A 484 -6.29 10.46 -32.90
C SER A 484 -5.33 11.52 -32.36
N PRO A 485 -5.01 12.59 -33.12
CA PRO A 485 -4.28 13.73 -32.58
C PRO A 485 -4.98 14.35 -31.36
N ASN A 486 -6.32 14.30 -31.32
CA ASN A 486 -7.12 14.70 -30.17
C ASN A 486 -6.82 13.87 -28.91
N ASP A 487 -6.66 12.54 -29.04
CA ASP A 487 -6.26 11.68 -27.90
C ASP A 487 -4.88 12.14 -27.37
N ARG A 488 -3.89 12.37 -28.26
CA ARG A 488 -2.55 12.82 -27.85
C ARG A 488 -2.55 14.19 -27.18
N ALA A 489 -3.29 15.15 -27.73
CA ALA A 489 -3.42 16.47 -27.14
C ALA A 489 -4.10 16.40 -25.76
N ALA A 490 -5.20 15.65 -25.64
CA ALA A 490 -5.89 15.46 -24.36
C ALA A 490 -5.02 14.73 -23.31
N ILE A 491 -4.20 13.76 -23.74
CA ILE A 491 -3.19 13.08 -22.91
C ILE A 491 -2.21 14.11 -22.33
N VAL A 492 -1.60 14.95 -23.18
CA VAL A 492 -0.63 15.96 -22.74
C VAL A 492 -1.27 17.03 -21.86
N LEU A 493 -2.50 17.47 -22.20
CA LEU A 493 -3.26 18.41 -21.37
C LEU A 493 -3.54 17.84 -19.98
N ARG A 494 -4.00 16.60 -19.86
CA ARG A 494 -4.23 15.92 -18.58
C ARG A 494 -2.95 15.85 -17.74
N MET A 495 -1.80 15.55 -18.36
CA MET A 495 -0.51 15.54 -17.67
C MET A 495 -0.08 16.93 -17.17
N LEU A 496 -0.23 17.97 -18.00
CA LEU A 496 0.09 19.36 -17.62
C LEU A 496 -0.83 19.87 -16.52
N GLU A 497 -2.14 19.58 -16.59
CA GLU A 497 -3.14 19.91 -15.56
C GLU A 497 -2.80 19.25 -14.22
N ASN A 498 -2.47 17.95 -14.22
CA ASN A 498 -2.09 17.22 -13.03
C ASN A 498 -0.80 17.78 -12.41
N TYR A 499 0.25 17.98 -13.22
CA TYR A 499 1.52 18.55 -12.74
C TYR A 499 1.35 19.97 -12.18
N LEU A 500 0.50 20.81 -12.81
CA LEU A 500 0.18 22.14 -12.32
C LEU A 500 -0.55 22.12 -10.96
N ALA A 501 -1.44 21.15 -10.75
CA ALA A 501 -2.11 20.94 -9.47
C ALA A 501 -1.13 20.49 -8.38
N ASP A 502 -0.26 19.51 -8.67
CA ASP A 502 0.74 19.04 -7.71
C ASP A 502 1.79 20.12 -7.37
N LEU A 503 2.24 20.89 -8.37
CA LEU A 503 3.12 22.05 -8.19
C LEU A 503 2.48 23.09 -7.27
N THR A 504 1.19 23.38 -7.47
CA THR A 504 0.43 24.34 -6.66
C THR A 504 0.25 23.84 -5.22
N ALA A 505 -0.05 22.54 -5.02
CA ALA A 505 -0.20 21.93 -3.71
C ALA A 505 1.13 21.88 -2.91
N VAL A 506 2.28 21.78 -3.59
CA VAL A 506 3.61 21.88 -2.96
C VAL A 506 3.95 23.32 -2.59
N ALA A 507 3.71 24.27 -3.50
CA ALA A 507 4.07 25.68 -3.35
C ALA A 507 3.20 26.43 -2.34
N SER A 508 1.90 26.11 -2.30
CA SER A 508 0.87 26.70 -1.46
C SER A 508 0.07 25.58 -0.78
N PRO A 509 0.67 24.87 0.20
CA PRO A 509 0.03 23.74 0.88
C PRO A 509 -1.32 24.12 1.51
N PRO A 510 -2.40 23.36 1.25
CA PRO A 510 -3.69 23.56 1.92
C PRO A 510 -3.57 23.49 3.45
N ALA A 511 -4.47 24.17 4.15
CA ALA A 511 -4.51 24.16 5.62
C ALA A 511 -4.56 22.71 6.16
N GLY A 512 -3.72 22.41 7.15
CA GLY A 512 -3.57 21.05 7.70
C GLY A 512 -2.69 20.11 6.87
N THR A 513 -1.99 20.60 5.85
CA THR A 513 -0.96 19.85 5.10
C THR A 513 0.44 20.40 5.35
N ALA A 514 1.46 19.58 5.15
CA ALA A 514 2.87 19.97 5.18
C ALA A 514 3.53 19.63 3.84
N SER A 515 4.37 20.52 3.32
CA SER A 515 5.14 20.31 2.08
C SER A 515 6.66 20.32 2.30
N TRP A 516 7.35 19.46 1.56
CA TRP A 516 8.80 19.29 1.64
C TRP A 516 9.42 18.89 0.28
N VAL A 517 10.74 18.97 0.22
CA VAL A 517 11.56 18.45 -0.87
C VAL A 517 12.66 17.53 -0.30
N GLU A 518 12.91 16.39 -0.95
CA GLU A 518 13.97 15.45 -0.58
C GLU A 518 14.84 15.06 -1.80
N PRO A 519 16.17 14.87 -1.61
CA PRO A 519 17.05 14.39 -2.67
C PRO A 519 16.86 12.88 -2.92
N ARG A 520 16.55 12.51 -4.16
CA ARG A 520 16.51 11.12 -4.62
C ARG A 520 17.76 10.79 -5.42
N THR A 521 18.68 10.08 -4.79
CA THR A 521 19.87 9.49 -5.42
C THR A 521 19.46 8.40 -6.41
N GLY A 522 19.64 8.65 -7.70
CA GLY A 522 19.69 7.62 -8.74
C GLY A 522 21.13 7.16 -8.98
N LYS A 523 21.34 6.13 -9.83
CA LYS A 523 22.67 5.52 -10.03
C LYS A 523 23.78 6.52 -10.41
N ASN A 524 23.48 7.53 -11.24
CA ASN A 524 24.45 8.53 -11.72
C ASN A 524 24.04 10.00 -11.47
N GLN A 525 22.88 10.28 -10.87
CA GLN A 525 22.37 11.66 -10.68
C GLN A 525 21.52 11.79 -9.42
N VAL A 526 21.55 12.97 -8.78
CA VAL A 526 20.55 13.36 -7.77
C VAL A 526 19.38 14.02 -8.49
N SER A 527 18.18 13.49 -8.27
CA SER A 527 16.91 14.11 -8.66
C SER A 527 16.22 14.70 -7.44
N LEU A 528 15.34 15.69 -7.64
CA LEU A 528 14.51 16.23 -6.55
C LEU A 528 13.17 15.52 -6.53
N ALA A 529 12.64 15.22 -5.34
CA ALA A 529 11.24 14.86 -5.15
C ALA A 529 10.55 15.87 -4.23
N PHE A 530 9.43 16.41 -4.71
CA PHE A 530 8.62 17.41 -4.05
C PHE A 530 7.32 16.77 -3.57
N HIS A 531 6.90 17.09 -2.36
CA HIS A 531 5.78 16.45 -1.68
C HIS A 531 4.92 17.47 -0.94
N ALA A 532 3.61 17.22 -0.90
CA ALA A 532 2.67 17.84 0.03
C ALA A 532 1.72 16.76 0.56
N ALA A 533 1.51 16.65 1.86
CA ALA A 533 0.67 15.61 2.46
C ALA A 533 -0.10 16.11 3.70
N PRO A 534 -1.30 15.58 3.98
CA PRO A 534 -2.04 15.93 5.18
C PRO A 534 -1.30 15.50 6.46
N VAL A 535 -1.24 16.44 7.41
CA VAL A 535 -0.64 16.23 8.74
C VAL A 535 -1.47 15.21 9.51
N ASP A 536 -2.78 15.46 9.62
CA ASP A 536 -3.78 14.50 10.07
C ASP A 536 -4.50 13.85 8.88
N THR A 537 -4.30 12.54 8.73
CA THR A 537 -5.00 11.72 7.73
C THR A 537 -6.44 11.40 8.15
N GLY A 538 -6.75 11.43 9.45
CA GLY A 538 -7.99 10.92 10.04
C GLY A 538 -9.21 11.79 9.73
N SER A 539 -9.09 13.10 9.87
CA SER A 539 -10.15 14.07 9.52
C SER A 539 -10.58 14.01 8.05
N VAL A 540 -9.67 13.65 7.13
CA VAL A 540 -9.96 13.53 5.69
C VAL A 540 -10.48 12.14 5.30
N LEU A 541 -9.92 11.08 5.88
CA LEU A 541 -10.31 9.70 5.57
C LEU A 541 -11.61 9.27 6.29
N GLY A 542 -11.77 9.65 7.55
CA GLY A 542 -12.88 9.27 8.44
C GLY A 542 -14.26 9.45 7.79
N PRO A 543 -14.62 10.69 7.38
CA PRO A 543 -15.91 10.99 6.75
C PRO A 543 -16.14 10.32 5.39
N ARG A 544 -15.08 9.86 4.71
CA ARG A 544 -15.17 9.20 3.41
C ARG A 544 -15.36 7.70 3.55
N MET A 545 -14.66 7.07 4.49
CA MET A 545 -14.62 5.61 4.64
C MET A 545 -15.67 5.07 5.63
N PHE A 546 -15.95 5.81 6.72
CA PHE A 546 -16.73 5.31 7.87
C PHE A 546 -18.08 6.02 8.07
N SER A 547 -18.50 6.88 7.13
CA SER A 547 -19.84 7.50 7.13
C SER A 547 -20.77 6.94 6.04
N GLY A 548 -20.36 5.87 5.35
CA GLY A 548 -21.23 5.11 4.44
C GLY A 548 -22.01 4.03 5.18
N ALA A 549 -23.20 3.67 4.67
CA ALA A 549 -24.13 2.74 5.30
C ALA A 549 -23.79 1.24 5.07
N GLY A 550 -22.50 0.89 5.07
CA GLY A 550 -22.01 -0.47 4.82
C GLY A 550 -20.93 -0.88 5.82
N PRO A 551 -20.80 -2.18 6.15
CA PRO A 551 -19.89 -2.65 7.19
C PRO A 551 -18.42 -2.49 6.80
N ARG A 552 -17.56 -2.32 7.81
CA ARG A 552 -16.13 -2.02 7.66
C ARG A 552 -15.28 -2.93 8.55
N VAL A 553 -14.68 -3.96 7.95
CA VAL A 553 -13.84 -4.94 8.65
C VAL A 553 -12.37 -4.56 8.43
N LEU A 554 -11.64 -4.22 9.48
CA LEU A 554 -10.20 -3.90 9.40
C LEU A 554 -9.42 -4.93 10.21
N MET A 555 -8.42 -5.58 9.59
CA MET A 555 -7.59 -6.59 10.26
C MET A 555 -6.11 -6.49 9.95
N SER A 556 -5.29 -6.98 10.88
CA SER A 556 -3.82 -7.07 10.80
C SER A 556 -3.31 -8.02 11.89
N ALA A 557 -2.03 -8.42 11.81
CA ALA A 557 -1.34 -9.05 12.94
C ALA A 557 -0.94 -8.04 14.03
N THR A 558 -0.90 -6.75 13.66
CA THR A 558 -0.57 -5.60 14.50
C THR A 558 -1.53 -4.45 14.18
N LEU A 559 -2.53 -4.22 15.03
CA LEU A 559 -3.38 -3.01 15.05
C LEU A 559 -3.26 -2.24 16.37
N THR A 560 -2.83 -2.91 17.46
CA THR A 560 -2.76 -2.30 18.79
C THR A 560 -1.37 -1.73 19.09
N ALA A 561 -1.36 -0.51 19.63
CA ALA A 561 -0.17 0.15 20.14
C ALA A 561 -0.11 -0.02 21.66
N GLY A 562 0.41 -1.16 22.12
CA GLY A 562 0.42 -1.52 23.55
C GLY A 562 -0.98 -1.87 24.08
N GLY A 563 -1.73 -2.67 23.32
CA GLY A 563 -3.06 -3.17 23.72
C GLY A 563 -4.23 -2.25 23.38
N SER A 564 -4.01 -1.02 22.91
CA SER A 564 -5.07 -0.09 22.50
C SER A 564 -5.10 0.15 20.99
N PHE A 565 -6.30 0.19 20.40
CA PHE A 565 -6.53 0.59 19.01
C PHE A 565 -6.63 2.12 18.82
N ALA A 566 -6.61 2.93 19.91
CA ALA A 566 -6.89 4.36 19.87
C ALA A 566 -6.00 5.15 18.89
N TYR A 567 -4.71 4.79 18.78
CA TYR A 567 -3.79 5.42 17.83
C TYR A 567 -4.22 5.19 16.37
N LEU A 568 -4.54 3.94 16.01
CA LEU A 568 -5.04 3.59 14.68
C LEU A 568 -6.38 4.26 14.39
N ARG A 569 -7.31 4.24 15.36
CA ARG A 569 -8.62 4.90 15.24
C ARG A 569 -8.47 6.38 14.93
N ARG A 570 -7.56 7.09 15.62
CA ARG A 570 -7.27 8.50 15.32
C ARG A 570 -6.66 8.67 13.93
N ARG A 571 -5.61 7.92 13.58
CA ARG A 571 -4.96 7.97 12.25
C ARG A 571 -5.90 7.70 11.07
N LEU A 572 -7.00 6.97 11.29
CA LEU A 572 -8.00 6.63 10.26
C LEU A 572 -9.34 7.40 10.39
N GLY A 573 -9.54 8.20 11.44
CA GLY A 573 -10.78 8.95 11.69
C GLY A 573 -11.96 8.12 12.22
N ILE A 574 -11.70 6.97 12.84
CA ILE A 574 -12.69 5.99 13.28
C ILE A 574 -13.29 6.38 14.64
N ARG A 575 -14.49 6.97 14.61
CA ARG A 575 -15.22 7.42 15.79
C ARG A 575 -15.75 6.26 16.64
N VAL A 576 -16.39 5.26 16.02
CA VAL A 576 -16.98 4.09 16.69
C VAL A 576 -16.57 2.82 15.94
N ALA A 577 -16.17 1.79 16.67
CA ALA A 577 -15.92 0.45 16.16
C ALA A 577 -15.99 -0.57 17.30
N ASP A 578 -16.34 -1.81 16.99
CA ASP A 578 -16.10 -2.95 17.89
C ASP A 578 -14.60 -3.33 17.82
N GLU A 579 -13.95 -3.55 18.96
CA GLU A 579 -12.50 -3.80 19.05
C GLU A 579 -12.19 -5.20 19.59
N ILE A 580 -11.37 -5.96 18.86
CA ILE A 580 -11.00 -7.33 19.23
C ILE A 580 -9.50 -7.56 19.02
N ALA A 581 -8.75 -7.64 20.11
CA ALA A 581 -7.39 -8.17 20.10
C ALA A 581 -7.41 -9.66 20.48
N LEU A 582 -6.90 -10.52 19.60
CA LEU A 582 -6.79 -11.96 19.86
C LEU A 582 -5.40 -12.32 20.38
N PRO A 583 -5.30 -13.23 21.37
CA PRO A 583 -4.01 -13.60 21.96
C PRO A 583 -3.08 -14.28 20.93
N PRO A 584 -1.77 -14.30 21.19
CA PRO A 584 -0.77 -14.98 20.37
C PRO A 584 -1.13 -16.43 20.01
N VAL A 585 -0.72 -16.86 18.82
CA VAL A 585 -0.89 -18.24 18.31
C VAL A 585 0.33 -19.13 18.61
N PHE A 586 1.49 -18.52 18.91
CA PHE A 586 2.78 -19.20 19.11
C PHE A 586 3.30 -19.03 20.55
N ASP A 587 4.05 -20.02 21.04
CA ASP A 587 4.66 -19.97 22.37
C ASP A 587 5.98 -19.20 22.31
N PHE A 588 5.88 -17.87 22.33
CA PHE A 588 7.04 -16.98 22.39
C PHE A 588 7.94 -17.23 23.62
N ARG A 589 7.46 -17.83 24.72
CA ARG A 589 8.31 -18.17 25.87
C ARG A 589 9.22 -19.36 25.59
N ARG A 590 8.79 -20.33 24.78
CA ARG A 590 9.63 -21.45 24.32
C ARG A 590 10.43 -21.10 23.08
N GLN A 591 9.79 -20.50 22.08
CA GLN A 591 10.33 -20.33 20.73
C GLN A 591 11.25 -19.12 20.57
N MET A 592 11.03 -18.03 21.33
CA MET A 592 11.77 -16.77 21.16
C MET A 592 12.65 -16.45 22.36
N ARG A 593 13.71 -15.69 22.13
CA ARG A 593 14.53 -15.06 23.18
C ARG A 593 14.83 -13.61 22.83
N TYR A 594 15.00 -12.77 23.85
CA TYR A 594 15.62 -11.45 23.70
C TYR A 594 17.12 -11.51 23.99
N TYR A 595 17.90 -10.68 23.30
CA TYR A 595 19.28 -10.40 23.62
C TYR A 595 19.51 -8.88 23.62
N PHE A 596 20.29 -8.40 24.58
CA PHE A 596 20.74 -7.01 24.68
C PHE A 596 22.24 -7.03 25.01
N PRO A 597 23.07 -6.20 24.37
CA PRO A 597 24.48 -6.06 24.74
C PRO A 597 24.66 -5.66 26.21
N ASN A 598 25.72 -6.17 26.83
CA ASN A 598 26.09 -5.87 28.21
C ASN A 598 27.60 -5.54 28.26
N PRO A 599 28.00 -4.28 28.50
CA PRO A 599 27.16 -3.12 28.83
C PRO A 599 26.25 -2.66 27.66
N PRO A 600 25.10 -2.02 27.94
CA PRO A 600 24.18 -1.55 26.91
C PRO A 600 24.81 -0.49 26.00
N LEU A 601 24.72 -0.66 24.67
CA LEU A 601 25.26 0.29 23.70
C LEU A 601 24.42 1.58 23.63
N ASP A 602 25.03 2.75 23.84
CA ASP A 602 24.32 4.02 23.65
C ASP A 602 24.47 4.52 22.20
N PRO A 603 23.37 4.70 21.44
CA PRO A 603 23.43 5.18 20.06
C PRO A 603 23.86 6.63 19.88
N THR A 604 24.18 7.36 20.95
CA THR A 604 24.71 8.73 20.90
C THR A 604 26.24 8.81 20.95
N THR A 605 26.96 7.72 21.24
CA THR A 605 28.44 7.77 21.25
C THR A 605 29.03 7.65 19.84
N PRO A 606 30.18 8.28 19.54
CA PRO A 606 30.80 8.19 18.21
C PRO A 606 31.23 6.77 17.81
N ASP A 607 31.62 5.95 18.79
CA ASP A 607 32.05 4.56 18.59
C ASP A 607 30.91 3.54 18.44
N TYR A 608 29.65 4.01 18.47
CA TYR A 608 28.47 3.16 18.46
C TYR A 608 28.40 2.24 17.23
N THR A 609 28.65 2.73 16.02
CA THR A 609 28.64 1.87 14.81
C THR A 609 29.72 0.78 14.87
N GLN A 610 30.89 1.08 15.43
CA GLN A 610 31.99 0.11 15.59
C GLN A 610 31.59 -0.99 16.58
N LYS A 611 31.03 -0.62 17.74
CA LYS A 611 30.51 -1.57 18.75
C LYS A 611 29.37 -2.43 18.19
N VAL A 612 28.42 -1.83 17.47
CA VAL A 612 27.34 -2.56 16.76
C VAL A 612 27.92 -3.57 15.77
N THR A 613 28.97 -3.21 15.02
CA THR A 613 29.62 -4.11 14.06
C THR A 613 30.29 -5.30 14.77
N GLN A 614 30.93 -5.07 15.91
CA GLN A 614 31.57 -6.11 16.72
C GLN A 614 30.54 -7.09 17.30
N GLU A 615 29.44 -6.60 17.87
CA GLU A 615 28.33 -7.44 18.35
C GLU A 615 27.68 -8.25 17.21
N LEU A 616 27.44 -7.62 16.05
CA LEU A 616 26.89 -8.31 14.89
C LEU A 616 27.83 -9.42 14.38
N LEU A 617 29.15 -9.24 14.40
CA LEU A 617 30.08 -10.31 14.01
C LEU A 617 29.93 -11.57 14.88
N ALA A 618 29.65 -11.43 16.17
CA ALA A 618 29.39 -12.57 17.05
C ALA A 618 27.99 -13.15 16.82
N LEU A 619 26.95 -12.30 16.78
CA LEU A 619 25.57 -12.71 16.59
C LEU A 619 25.34 -13.44 15.25
N LEU A 620 25.95 -12.97 14.16
CA LEU A 620 25.82 -13.58 12.82
C LEU A 620 26.52 -14.94 12.71
N ARG A 621 27.60 -15.15 13.48
CA ARG A 621 28.25 -16.47 13.62
C ARG A 621 27.37 -17.42 14.44
N ALA A 622 26.75 -16.93 15.52
CA ALA A 622 25.82 -17.70 16.34
C ALA A 622 24.54 -18.10 15.59
N SER A 623 23.99 -17.25 14.71
CA SER A 623 22.85 -17.57 13.85
C SER A 623 23.20 -18.45 12.64
N ARG A 624 24.48 -18.48 12.24
CA ARG A 624 24.99 -19.07 10.99
C ARG A 624 24.43 -18.40 9.74
N GLY A 625 24.66 -17.09 9.58
CA GLY A 625 24.03 -16.31 8.51
C GLY A 625 22.60 -15.99 8.96
N ARG A 626 21.60 -16.73 8.48
CA ARG A 626 20.18 -16.83 8.93
C ARG A 626 19.63 -15.62 9.72
N ALA A 627 19.81 -14.39 9.21
CA ALA A 627 19.56 -13.18 9.99
C ALA A 627 19.07 -11.98 9.18
N LEU A 628 18.20 -11.19 9.80
CA LEU A 628 17.72 -9.91 9.32
C LEU A 628 18.17 -8.79 10.27
N VAL A 629 19.02 -7.89 9.78
CA VAL A 629 19.58 -6.76 10.54
C VAL A 629 18.94 -5.46 10.08
N LEU A 630 18.44 -4.68 11.03
CA LEU A 630 17.45 -3.64 10.81
C LEU A 630 17.92 -2.27 11.31
N PHE A 631 18.08 -1.34 10.36
CA PHE A 631 18.66 -0.02 10.56
C PHE A 631 17.62 1.10 10.43
N THR A 632 17.85 2.23 11.10
CA THR A 632 17.09 3.48 10.89
C THR A 632 17.77 4.46 9.92
N SER A 633 19.01 4.17 9.46
CA SER A 633 19.77 5.01 8.54
C SER A 633 20.53 4.18 7.51
N TYR A 634 20.50 4.61 6.24
CA TYR A 634 21.29 4.03 5.16
C TYR A 634 22.80 4.24 5.34
N LEU A 635 23.22 5.34 5.98
CA LEU A 635 24.63 5.62 6.23
C LEU A 635 25.23 4.55 7.17
N GLN A 636 24.61 4.35 8.33
CA GLN A 636 25.02 3.32 9.29
C GLN A 636 24.89 1.90 8.72
N LEU A 637 23.90 1.64 7.85
CA LEU A 637 23.75 0.37 7.14
C LEU A 637 24.96 0.09 6.25
N ARG A 638 25.44 1.08 5.48
CA ARG A 638 26.65 0.98 4.66
C ARG A 638 27.92 0.82 5.50
N GLU A 639 28.09 1.63 6.56
CA GLU A 639 29.22 1.53 7.48
C GLU A 639 29.35 0.10 8.07
N VAL A 640 28.24 -0.49 8.53
CA VAL A 640 28.23 -1.86 9.04
C VAL A 640 28.42 -2.90 7.92
N ALA A 641 27.90 -2.66 6.71
CA ALA A 641 28.12 -3.56 5.57
C ALA A 641 29.62 -3.68 5.23
N GLU A 642 30.33 -2.56 5.07
CA GLU A 642 31.80 -2.55 4.92
C GLU A 642 32.49 -3.19 6.15
N GLY A 643 31.96 -2.90 7.34
CA GLY A 643 32.41 -3.50 8.59
C GLY A 643 32.32 -5.02 8.66
N LEU A 644 31.39 -5.65 7.93
CA LEU A 644 31.12 -7.09 7.92
C LEU A 644 31.72 -7.84 6.71
N ARG A 645 31.89 -7.20 5.55
CA ARG A 645 32.45 -7.82 4.34
C ARG A 645 33.80 -8.49 4.62
N GLY A 646 33.98 -9.70 4.11
CA GLY A 646 35.18 -10.52 4.33
C GLY A 646 35.36 -11.09 5.74
N LYS A 647 34.53 -10.74 6.72
CA LYS A 647 34.66 -11.18 8.14
C LYS A 647 33.58 -12.19 8.59
N VAL A 648 32.61 -12.45 7.71
CA VAL A 648 31.60 -13.51 7.85
C VAL A 648 31.61 -14.40 6.60
N PRO A 649 31.44 -15.74 6.73
CA PRO A 649 31.39 -16.67 5.61
C PRO A 649 29.96 -16.82 5.03
N TYR A 650 29.22 -15.70 4.96
CA TYR A 650 27.78 -15.66 4.68
C TYR A 650 27.49 -14.60 3.61
N THR A 651 26.53 -14.87 2.72
CA THR A 651 26.12 -13.90 1.68
C THR A 651 25.54 -12.65 2.34
N LEU A 652 26.19 -11.50 2.16
CA LEU A 652 25.70 -10.21 2.66
C LEU A 652 24.77 -9.57 1.63
N ILE A 653 23.48 -9.50 1.96
CA ILE A 653 22.43 -8.94 1.11
C ILE A 653 22.11 -7.53 1.58
N VAL A 654 22.64 -6.53 0.89
CA VAL A 654 22.51 -5.11 1.24
C VAL A 654 21.37 -4.47 0.45
N GLN A 655 20.35 -3.95 1.13
CA GLN A 655 19.12 -3.42 0.49
C GLN A 655 19.39 -2.29 -0.53
N ASP A 656 20.46 -1.52 -0.33
CA ASP A 656 20.85 -0.36 -1.14
C ASP A 656 21.54 -0.73 -2.48
N GLU A 657 22.09 -1.95 -2.57
CA GLU A 657 22.86 -2.41 -3.73
C GLU A 657 21.98 -3.09 -4.80
N THR A 658 20.78 -3.54 -4.42
CA THR A 658 19.89 -4.40 -5.23
C THR A 658 18.45 -3.87 -5.24
N THR A 659 17.56 -4.47 -6.03
CA THR A 659 16.13 -4.14 -5.90
C THR A 659 15.55 -4.80 -4.66
N SER A 660 14.61 -4.14 -3.99
CA SER A 660 13.96 -4.70 -2.79
C SER A 660 13.17 -6.00 -3.03
N ALA A 661 12.89 -6.36 -4.30
CA ALA A 661 12.35 -7.68 -4.66
C ALA A 661 13.47 -8.73 -4.68
N ALA A 662 14.53 -8.50 -5.47
CA ALA A 662 15.67 -9.41 -5.60
C ALA A 662 16.37 -9.67 -4.26
N ALA A 663 16.47 -8.66 -3.39
CA ALA A 663 17.03 -8.81 -2.04
C ALA A 663 16.23 -9.80 -1.17
N VAL A 664 14.90 -9.84 -1.33
CA VAL A 664 14.01 -10.75 -0.57
C VAL A 664 13.93 -12.12 -1.22
N GLU A 665 14.12 -12.21 -2.53
CA GLU A 665 14.22 -13.46 -3.29
C GLU A 665 15.51 -14.21 -2.91
N LEU A 666 16.68 -13.55 -3.01
CA LEU A 666 17.97 -14.11 -2.60
C LEU A 666 17.99 -14.50 -1.11
N PHE A 667 17.36 -13.71 -0.22
CA PHE A 667 17.23 -14.01 1.21
C PHE A 667 16.23 -15.15 1.53
N ARG A 668 15.46 -15.63 0.54
CA ARG A 668 14.65 -16.86 0.64
C ARG A 668 15.37 -18.09 0.12
N GLU A 669 16.21 -17.92 -0.91
CA GLU A 669 16.92 -19.02 -1.56
C GLU A 669 18.20 -19.41 -0.81
N ASP A 670 19.00 -18.44 -0.36
CA ASP A 670 20.19 -18.70 0.45
C ASP A 670 19.85 -18.65 1.95
N VAL A 671 19.68 -19.84 2.55
CA VAL A 671 19.47 -20.00 4.00
C VAL A 671 20.62 -19.41 4.81
N HIS A 672 21.87 -19.44 4.32
CA HIS A 672 23.05 -18.97 5.05
C HIS A 672 23.45 -17.53 4.68
N SER A 673 22.47 -16.70 4.33
CA SER A 673 22.64 -15.27 4.04
C SER A 673 22.25 -14.35 5.20
N VAL A 674 22.70 -13.09 5.12
CA VAL A 674 22.42 -12.01 6.08
C VAL A 674 21.80 -10.83 5.33
N MET A 675 20.57 -10.46 5.65
CA MET A 675 19.92 -9.30 5.05
C MET A 675 20.14 -8.03 5.90
N LEU A 676 20.82 -7.03 5.33
CA LEU A 676 20.99 -5.70 5.92
C LEU A 676 19.96 -4.74 5.30
N ALA A 677 18.97 -4.31 6.08
CA ALA A 677 17.82 -3.55 5.58
C ALA A 677 17.40 -2.39 6.50
N THR A 678 16.71 -1.40 5.93
CA THR A 678 16.19 -0.23 6.65
C THR A 678 14.77 -0.45 7.19
N SER A 679 14.33 0.44 8.08
CA SER A 679 12.97 0.48 8.66
C SER A 679 11.84 0.37 7.63
N ARG A 680 12.01 0.92 6.42
CA ARG A 680 11.00 0.86 5.33
C ARG A 680 10.80 -0.56 4.76
N MET A 681 11.68 -1.52 5.06
CA MET A 681 11.57 -2.92 4.63
C MET A 681 10.76 -3.81 5.61
N TRP A 682 10.46 -3.31 6.82
CA TRP A 682 9.87 -4.10 7.93
C TRP A 682 8.49 -4.71 7.66
N GLU A 683 7.83 -4.32 6.57
CA GLU A 683 6.44 -4.65 6.27
C GLU A 683 6.27 -5.66 5.11
N GLY A 684 7.34 -6.04 4.40
CA GLY A 684 7.26 -6.90 3.19
C GLY A 684 7.95 -8.28 3.23
N VAL A 685 8.91 -8.52 4.12
CA VAL A 685 9.83 -9.68 4.05
C VAL A 685 9.24 -10.94 4.70
N ASP A 686 8.54 -11.77 3.92
CA ASP A 686 8.07 -13.08 4.39
C ASP A 686 8.97 -14.22 3.88
N VAL A 687 9.95 -14.61 4.69
CA VAL A 687 10.99 -15.63 4.39
C VAL A 687 10.73 -16.86 5.27
N PRO A 688 9.93 -17.84 4.85
CA PRO A 688 9.48 -18.93 5.73
C PRO A 688 10.60 -19.93 6.04
N GLY A 689 10.53 -20.58 7.21
CA GLY A 689 11.48 -21.63 7.60
C GLY A 689 12.81 -21.10 8.15
N GLU A 690 13.86 -21.92 8.02
CA GLU A 690 15.10 -21.76 8.79
C GLU A 690 15.93 -20.49 8.48
N ALA A 691 15.74 -19.88 7.32
CA ALA A 691 16.53 -18.75 6.84
C ALA A 691 16.46 -17.48 7.72
N LEU A 692 15.52 -17.40 8.67
CA LEU A 692 15.48 -16.33 9.68
C LEU A 692 15.44 -16.89 11.11
N SER A 693 16.60 -16.93 11.76
CA SER A 693 16.77 -17.34 13.16
C SER A 693 17.23 -16.21 14.09
N LEU A 694 17.72 -15.10 13.53
CA LEU A 694 18.14 -13.89 14.27
C LEU A 694 17.50 -12.64 13.66
N LEU A 695 16.82 -11.87 14.50
CA LEU A 695 16.34 -10.52 14.18
C LEU A 695 17.14 -9.51 14.98
N ALA A 696 17.98 -8.71 14.32
CA ALA A 696 18.78 -7.68 14.99
C ALA A 696 18.20 -6.29 14.70
N VAL A 697 17.63 -5.63 15.70
CA VAL A 697 17.22 -4.22 15.63
C VAL A 697 18.38 -3.37 16.12
N VAL A 698 19.03 -2.64 15.21
CA VAL A 698 20.20 -1.82 15.53
C VAL A 698 19.78 -0.62 16.39
N ARG A 699 18.89 0.23 15.88
CA ARG A 699 18.34 1.41 16.58
C ARG A 699 16.81 1.31 16.68
N LEU A 700 16.25 1.83 17.78
CA LEU A 700 14.80 1.88 17.98
C LEU A 700 14.13 2.71 16.87
N PRO A 701 12.99 2.26 16.29
CA PRO A 701 12.42 2.79 15.04
C PRO A 701 11.57 4.07 15.24
N PHE A 702 12.07 5.00 16.05
CA PHE A 702 11.52 6.35 16.17
C PHE A 702 11.74 7.14 14.88
N GLU A 703 10.75 7.96 14.47
CA GLU A 703 10.97 8.92 13.39
C GLU A 703 11.87 10.06 13.85
N VAL A 704 12.71 10.57 12.95
CA VAL A 704 13.56 11.72 13.23
C VAL A 704 12.70 12.99 13.17
N PRO A 705 12.60 13.80 14.24
CA PRO A 705 11.74 14.99 14.26
C PRO A 705 12.16 16.13 13.33
N THR A 706 13.21 15.95 12.53
CA THR A 706 13.66 16.84 11.46
C THR A 706 12.79 16.72 10.21
N HIS A 707 12.22 15.54 9.93
CA HIS A 707 11.41 15.34 8.73
C HIS A 707 10.14 16.23 8.76
N PRO A 708 9.89 17.11 7.78
CA PRO A 708 8.87 18.16 7.91
C PRO A 708 7.45 17.66 8.22
N LEU A 709 7.03 16.53 7.66
CA LEU A 709 5.72 15.94 7.98
C LEU A 709 5.65 15.39 9.43
N ALA A 710 6.74 14.80 9.94
CA ALA A 710 6.82 14.29 11.31
C ALA A 710 6.85 15.47 12.30
N ARG A 711 7.58 16.54 11.95
CA ARG A 711 7.59 17.82 12.68
C ARG A 711 6.20 18.45 12.74
N ALA A 712 5.50 18.54 11.61
CA ALA A 712 4.14 19.08 11.56
C ALA A 712 3.15 18.25 12.39
N ARG A 713 3.26 16.91 12.38
CA ARG A 713 2.47 16.02 13.26
C ARG A 713 2.78 16.24 14.73
N TYR A 714 4.05 16.44 15.08
CA TYR A 714 4.49 16.73 16.44
C TYR A 714 3.91 18.06 16.94
N ASP A 715 4.00 19.12 16.14
CA ASP A 715 3.50 20.45 16.51
C ASP A 715 1.96 20.50 16.53
N ALA A 716 1.27 19.79 15.63
CA ALA A 716 -0.19 19.67 15.66
C ALA A 716 -0.70 18.96 16.92
N ALA A 717 -0.06 17.85 17.34
CA ALA A 717 -0.40 17.18 18.60
C ALA A 717 -0.12 18.08 19.81
N ARG A 718 0.96 18.87 19.79
CA ARG A 718 1.28 19.85 20.83
C ARG A 718 0.25 20.98 20.91
N ALA A 719 -0.22 21.48 19.75
CA ALA A 719 -1.27 22.49 19.67
C ALA A 719 -2.64 21.98 20.18
N ALA A 720 -2.89 20.67 20.07
CA ALA A 720 -4.04 20.00 20.68
C ALA A 720 -3.88 19.72 22.19
N GLY A 721 -2.81 20.20 22.83
CA GLY A 721 -2.52 19.97 24.25
C GLY A 721 -2.01 18.56 24.60
N GLU A 722 -1.74 17.71 23.60
CA GLU A 722 -1.21 16.37 23.83
C GLU A 722 0.31 16.38 24.10
N ASN A 723 0.82 15.27 24.65
CA ASN A 723 2.24 14.95 24.61
C ASN A 723 2.57 14.18 23.32
N PRO A 724 3.23 14.78 22.31
CA PRO A 724 3.36 14.15 20.99
C PRO A 724 4.28 12.92 21.00
N PHE A 725 5.21 12.86 21.95
CA PHE A 725 6.03 11.67 22.13
C PHE A 725 5.18 10.47 22.58
N GLN A 726 4.25 10.67 23.51
CA GLN A 726 3.39 9.60 24.02
C GLN A 726 2.24 9.23 23.08
N THR A 727 1.76 10.15 22.25
CA THR A 727 0.58 9.96 21.38
C THR A 727 0.89 9.73 19.90
N VAL A 728 2.04 10.16 19.38
CA VAL A 728 2.45 9.95 17.98
C VAL A 728 3.66 9.00 17.92
N VAL A 729 4.79 9.43 18.49
CA VAL A 729 6.09 8.76 18.29
C VAL A 729 6.15 7.37 18.94
N MET A 730 5.66 7.22 20.18
CA MET A 730 5.66 5.92 20.87
C MET A 730 4.74 4.87 20.23
N PRO A 731 3.48 5.18 19.86
CA PRO A 731 2.63 4.23 19.13
C PRO A 731 3.21 3.76 17.79
N GLU A 732 3.84 4.64 17.02
CA GLU A 732 4.48 4.29 15.75
C GLU A 732 5.66 3.35 15.96
N ALA A 733 6.55 3.68 16.91
CA ALA A 733 7.68 2.83 17.25
C ALA A 733 7.26 1.45 17.80
N ILE A 734 6.21 1.40 18.65
CA ILE A 734 5.63 0.14 19.15
C ILE A 734 5.05 -0.69 18.00
N THR A 735 4.27 -0.07 17.10
CA THR A 735 3.66 -0.77 15.95
C THR A 735 4.74 -1.38 15.07
N ARG A 736 5.77 -0.59 14.71
CA ARG A 736 6.94 -1.05 13.97
C ARG A 736 7.66 -2.19 14.67
N MET A 737 7.99 -2.05 15.96
CA MET A 737 8.68 -3.11 16.71
C MET A 737 7.88 -4.43 16.74
N ARG A 738 6.55 -4.36 16.88
CA ARG A 738 5.67 -5.55 16.82
C ARG A 738 5.66 -6.20 15.42
N GLN A 739 5.64 -5.40 14.34
CA GLN A 739 5.74 -5.91 12.96
C GLN A 739 7.07 -6.63 12.71
N GLY A 740 8.20 -6.02 13.12
CA GLY A 740 9.54 -6.58 12.96
C GLY A 740 9.68 -7.91 13.71
N VAL A 741 9.37 -7.91 15.02
CA VAL A 741 9.43 -9.12 15.86
C VAL A 741 8.47 -10.22 15.36
N GLY A 742 7.31 -9.84 14.81
CA GLY A 742 6.36 -10.75 14.18
C GLY A 742 6.86 -11.49 12.93
N ARG A 743 8.08 -11.18 12.44
CA ARG A 743 8.75 -11.96 11.37
C ARG A 743 9.59 -13.11 11.88
N LEU A 744 9.96 -13.14 13.15
CA LEU A 744 10.88 -14.15 13.66
C LEU A 744 10.20 -15.51 13.90
N ILE A 745 8.95 -15.51 14.35
CA ILE A 745 8.17 -16.72 14.66
C ILE A 745 6.87 -16.73 13.84
N ARG A 746 6.74 -17.68 12.92
CA ARG A 746 5.63 -17.84 11.97
C ARG A 746 5.08 -19.27 11.86
N SER A 747 5.78 -20.27 12.42
CA SER A 747 5.33 -21.65 12.63
C SER A 747 5.45 -22.07 14.10
N ALA A 748 4.91 -23.25 14.45
CA ALA A 748 5.04 -23.83 15.79
C ALA A 748 6.44 -24.46 16.05
N THR A 749 7.27 -24.62 15.02
CA THR A 749 8.63 -25.19 15.10
C THR A 749 9.73 -24.14 15.02
N ASP A 750 9.41 -22.91 14.62
CA ASP A 750 10.40 -21.82 14.50
C ASP A 750 11.03 -21.52 15.86
N ARG A 751 12.34 -21.22 15.87
CA ARG A 751 13.10 -20.75 17.04
C ARG A 751 14.00 -19.59 16.62
N GLY A 752 14.11 -18.57 17.48
CA GLY A 752 15.00 -17.45 17.17
C GLY A 752 15.25 -16.43 18.28
N VAL A 753 16.21 -15.55 18.03
CA VAL A 753 16.61 -14.46 18.94
C VAL A 753 16.28 -13.09 18.35
N VAL A 754 15.69 -12.22 19.16
CA VAL A 754 15.58 -10.78 18.89
C VAL A 754 16.71 -10.06 19.63
N ALA A 755 17.74 -9.63 18.91
CA ALA A 755 18.79 -8.76 19.44
C ALA A 755 18.36 -7.29 19.31
N ILE A 756 18.43 -6.51 20.39
CA ILE A 756 18.17 -5.06 20.36
C ILE A 756 19.44 -4.34 20.79
N LEU A 757 20.12 -3.71 19.82
CA LEU A 757 21.44 -3.09 19.98
C LEU A 757 21.36 -1.58 20.34
N ASP A 758 20.23 -1.16 20.90
CA ASP A 758 19.94 0.20 21.34
C ASP A 758 19.65 0.19 22.84
N GLY A 759 20.68 0.44 23.65
CA GLY A 759 20.63 0.38 25.10
C GLY A 759 19.60 1.31 25.74
N ARG A 760 19.06 2.29 25.01
CA ARG A 760 17.96 3.15 25.46
C ARG A 760 16.67 2.36 25.75
N VAL A 761 16.52 1.16 25.19
CA VAL A 761 15.44 0.23 25.51
C VAL A 761 15.50 -0.28 26.97
N LEU A 762 16.68 -0.23 27.60
CA LEU A 762 16.89 -0.55 29.00
C LEU A 762 17.06 0.72 29.87
N THR A 763 17.78 1.73 29.36
CA THR A 763 18.19 2.90 30.17
C THR A 763 17.21 4.08 30.17
N LYS A 764 16.22 4.14 29.26
CA LYS A 764 15.24 5.24 29.22
C LYS A 764 13.84 4.77 29.65
N PRO A 765 13.03 5.61 30.34
CA PRO A 765 11.73 5.20 30.89
C PRO A 765 10.75 4.60 29.87
N TYR A 766 10.78 5.09 28.62
CA TYR A 766 9.94 4.58 27.54
C TYR A 766 10.28 3.14 27.11
N GLY A 767 11.49 2.66 27.39
CA GLY A 767 11.95 1.31 27.05
C GLY A 767 11.08 0.23 27.70
N ARG A 768 10.69 0.44 28.97
CA ARG A 768 9.73 -0.43 29.68
C ARG A 768 8.37 -0.52 28.95
N ARG A 769 7.83 0.62 28.47
CA ARG A 769 6.56 0.65 27.71
C ARG A 769 6.69 -0.07 26.36
N LEU A 770 7.85 0.04 25.70
CA LEU A 770 8.12 -0.61 24.42
C LEU A 770 8.26 -2.14 24.57
N LEU A 771 9.00 -2.61 25.58
CA LEU A 771 9.15 -4.04 25.88
C LEU A 771 7.83 -4.68 26.36
N ALA A 772 7.03 -3.97 27.16
CA ALA A 772 5.72 -4.44 27.60
C ALA A 772 4.71 -4.60 26.44
N ALA A 773 4.89 -3.88 25.33
CA ALA A 773 4.04 -3.99 24.14
C ALA A 773 4.47 -5.11 23.17
N LEU A 774 5.59 -5.79 23.43
CA LEU A 774 6.14 -6.87 22.62
C LEU A 774 5.78 -8.28 23.17
N PRO A 775 5.94 -9.35 22.36
CA PRO A 775 5.68 -10.72 22.81
C PRO A 775 6.58 -11.10 23.98
N GLN A 776 5.99 -11.68 25.04
CA GLN A 776 6.69 -11.96 26.29
C GLN A 776 7.59 -13.20 26.16
N ALA A 777 8.91 -13.00 26.16
CA ALA A 777 9.93 -14.03 26.00
C ALA A 777 11.12 -13.81 26.96
N PRO A 778 11.86 -14.86 27.36
CA PRO A 778 13.04 -14.72 28.23
C PRO A 778 14.21 -13.98 27.57
N THR A 779 14.98 -13.26 28.38
CA THR A 779 16.22 -12.57 27.97
C THR A 779 17.44 -13.45 28.22
N LEU A 780 18.38 -13.47 27.26
CA LEU A 780 19.69 -14.09 27.35
C LEU A 780 20.74 -13.06 27.80
N LYS A 781 21.72 -13.50 28.60
CA LYS A 781 22.72 -12.67 29.28
C LYS A 781 24.06 -12.57 28.55
N SER A 782 24.38 -13.50 27.65
CA SER A 782 25.64 -13.52 26.90
C SER A 782 25.47 -14.03 25.46
N LEU A 783 26.50 -13.81 24.65
CA LEU A 783 26.58 -14.34 23.28
C LEU A 783 26.66 -15.88 23.26
N ASP A 784 27.22 -16.51 24.30
CA ASP A 784 27.26 -17.98 24.44
C ASP A 784 25.87 -18.56 24.78
N GLU A 785 25.02 -17.82 25.47
CA GLU A 785 23.61 -18.16 25.62
C GLU A 785 22.86 -18.06 24.27
N VAL A 786 23.16 -17.05 23.46
CA VAL A 786 22.62 -16.92 22.09
C VAL A 786 23.05 -18.11 21.21
N ALA A 787 24.36 -18.43 21.20
CA ALA A 787 24.91 -19.55 20.44
C ALA A 787 24.33 -20.91 20.88
N ARG A 788 24.19 -21.14 22.19
CA ARG A 788 23.54 -22.36 22.73
C ARG A 788 22.06 -22.44 22.37
N PHE A 789 21.32 -21.33 22.43
CA PHE A 789 19.89 -21.32 22.09
C PHE A 789 19.60 -21.53 20.59
N LEU A 790 20.49 -21.04 19.71
CA LEU A 790 20.36 -21.18 18.25
C LEU A 790 20.99 -22.48 17.70
N SER A 791 21.71 -23.24 18.53
CA SER A 791 22.30 -24.53 18.14
C SER A 791 21.25 -25.65 18.08
N PRO A 792 21.34 -26.57 17.09
CA PRO A 792 20.52 -27.78 17.06
C PRO A 792 20.70 -28.59 18.35
N GLY A 793 19.59 -28.96 19.00
CA GLY A 793 19.61 -29.75 20.24
C GLY A 793 19.77 -28.96 21.55
N GLY A 794 19.73 -27.63 21.54
CA GLY A 794 19.72 -26.78 22.75
C GLY A 794 18.45 -26.90 23.60
N HIS A 795 18.32 -28.05 24.29
CA HIS A 795 17.21 -28.46 25.17
C HIS A 795 17.70 -29.28 26.39
N ARG A 796 18.93 -29.00 26.86
CA ARG A 796 19.41 -29.33 28.21
C ARG A 796 19.63 -28.02 28.96
#